data_AF-A0A496RZV0-F1
#
_entry.id   AF-A0A496RZV0-F1
#
_cell.length_a   1.000
_cell.length_b   1.000
_cell.length_c   1.000
_cell.angle_alpha   90.00
_cell.angle_beta   90.00
_cell.angle_gamma   90.00
#
_symmetry.space_group_name_H-M   'P 1'
#
loop_
_entity.id
_entity.type
_entity.pdbx_description
1 polymer ?
#
loop_
_entity_poly.entity_id
_entity_poly.type
_entity_poly.pdbx_seq_one_letter_code
_entity_poly.pdbx_strand_id
1 'polypeptide(L)'
;MIEIIRIAAEGKDPDEKRKNQARSMALKLKDTIRDIIDKSDDSLEIAAKISALGNALDFNDPEMSKKWENKEINLDELLEEFKWARNDIEQLKSKMEKGEKTILWVFDNAGEDVLDIVSLIFELLKRRHKIILAGKTKSAGNDTTKEDLEELCKNEVIKELLGEYESKIRIIDTGSICLGTDLMRVSNEFVDAWQEADFVIFKGQGNYLTVRNFNPTKDSFFILRVKWEEEVKDKDGELQYSRGDYVLEYADSQLPVAVGVDLGGTKIASAVFDSAGRLVEGTYSEIPTGARDDKEAIIENILRQIRNAIEKSKVEISAIRGIAIASPGPLDPIKGVIKNPPNLPGLKNLPLVEILKQRLEKEYGRSFDVFLQHDAAATALGEALFGAGKEFKSFHFMTISTGIGSGIIRNGQIYYGEDGKQFDIGETGMMKGLDPDRPHLNLMQLASGLAIAEEARKAIEKGEKELLRFAEDSKIENITAKTVSEAAKQNNKTAREIIQRAGRYIGLRLVKLIEEGEEHFVLGGGVVKIGPLFINAIKEEIKKHKPTFNTEDNIKIAILGAQAGMLGAISSISHFLVLGAERIGITGGTGSIGSQFIKWLLKRRGSYIDVLVRSLNDRARIRLPLSDFRIRVKQADLLDIEELEKFVIDNDIIFHLAAWSKSGVDISIEEALLVNCISTAFLTQLANKYNKRLVFTSSVVVYRLSQNREGALKENSLILPDNIESFVTRAVEEFGLYVEEVLNKGRINRDEAISFIQNFLRKNPLPQNVDLYGLTKIIGERIVLKYDNSICFRLADVYGPGDETKRIIPTIFKSVLQDMKECQVKDDAKQFIYIDDVLEVLELAIEVKLEEESRIINVPGSKLIRTVEIAEIIKRLANSNIKIVPIPSQSPTIEMDSALLREKFGIIPTTSFDEGIKKTYKWWIEQIASLQKEPTHYLQILIASSEEANKILPRELKKKENLRDEMSKNSKGGGSSHRDKLSAIDCDDAYLLSRFKNNLKIREYIKDLMC
;
A
#
# COMPACT_ATOMS: atom_id res chain seq x y z
N MET A 1 -27.29 -9.63 10.94
CA MET A 1 -27.22 -10.43 9.68
C MET A 1 -28.61 -10.68 9.07
N ILE A 2 -29.62 -11.09 9.86
CA ILE A 2 -31.03 -11.18 9.41
C ILE A 2 -31.61 -9.79 9.00
N GLU A 3 -31.25 -8.70 9.69
CA GLU A 3 -31.59 -7.33 9.27
C GLU A 3 -30.98 -6.94 7.91
N ILE A 4 -29.71 -7.27 7.69
CA ILE A 4 -28.94 -6.88 6.49
C ILE A 4 -29.52 -7.56 5.24
N ILE A 5 -29.99 -8.81 5.37
CA ILE A 5 -30.68 -9.56 4.31
C ILE A 5 -32.05 -8.95 3.97
N ARG A 6 -32.70 -8.28 4.93
CA ARG A 6 -34.01 -7.63 4.73
C ARG A 6 -33.88 -6.23 4.12
N ILE A 7 -32.81 -5.50 4.45
CA ILE A 7 -32.54 -4.11 3.99
C ILE A 7 -32.09 -4.06 2.52
N ALA A 8 -31.37 -5.09 2.06
CA ALA A 8 -30.92 -5.18 0.67
C ALA A 8 -32.07 -5.35 -0.35
N ALA A 9 -33.32 -5.57 0.09
CA ALA A 9 -34.43 -5.93 -0.79
C ALA A 9 -35.31 -4.76 -1.30
N GLU A 10 -35.31 -3.57 -0.68
CA GLU A 10 -36.37 -2.56 -0.96
C GLU A 10 -35.95 -1.09 -1.14
N GLY A 11 -34.67 -0.73 -1.02
CA GLY A 11 -34.17 0.60 -1.43
C GLY A 11 -34.64 1.82 -0.59
N LYS A 12 -35.32 1.62 0.54
CA LYS A 12 -35.66 2.66 1.52
C LYS A 12 -35.01 2.37 2.88
N ASP A 13 -34.62 3.40 3.62
CA ASP A 13 -34.09 3.26 4.98
C ASP A 13 -35.19 2.68 5.89
N PRO A 14 -35.03 1.46 6.44
CA PRO A 14 -36.04 0.82 7.28
C PRO A 14 -36.33 1.59 8.58
N ASP A 15 -35.36 2.38 9.04
CA ASP A 15 -35.41 3.10 10.31
C ASP A 15 -35.82 4.57 10.15
N GLU A 16 -36.08 5.04 8.92
CA GLU A 16 -36.40 6.44 8.59
C GLU A 16 -37.47 7.04 9.52
N LYS A 17 -38.58 6.31 9.73
CA LYS A 17 -39.66 6.77 10.63
C LYS A 17 -39.19 6.91 12.08
N ARG A 18 -38.39 5.95 12.53
CA ARG A 18 -37.86 5.88 13.90
C ARG A 18 -36.88 7.02 14.13
N LYS A 19 -35.96 7.24 13.20
CA LYS A 19 -35.01 8.36 13.18
C LYS A 19 -35.72 9.71 13.21
N ASN A 20 -36.74 9.89 12.37
CA ASN A 20 -37.51 11.13 12.32
C ASN A 20 -38.29 11.40 13.63
N GLN A 21 -38.84 10.36 14.25
CA GLN A 21 -39.48 10.49 15.56
C GLN A 21 -38.47 10.91 16.64
N ALA A 22 -37.32 10.23 16.72
CA ALA A 22 -36.26 10.54 17.67
C ALA A 22 -35.78 12.00 17.54
N ARG A 23 -35.50 12.46 16.31
CA ARG A 23 -35.09 13.86 16.05
C ARG A 23 -36.18 14.86 16.41
N SER A 24 -37.45 14.58 16.07
CA SER A 24 -38.57 15.46 16.42
C SER A 24 -38.71 15.64 17.94
N MET A 25 -38.46 14.58 18.71
CA MET A 25 -38.47 14.64 20.17
C MET A 25 -37.29 15.43 20.71
N ALA A 26 -36.07 15.16 20.21
CA ALA A 26 -34.87 15.89 20.63
C ALA A 26 -34.93 17.39 20.30
N LEU A 27 -35.49 17.77 19.15
CA LEU A 27 -35.64 19.17 18.74
C LEU A 27 -36.51 19.99 19.71
N LYS A 28 -37.50 19.38 20.37
CA LYS A 28 -38.32 20.03 21.39
C LYS A 28 -37.52 20.46 22.63
N LEU A 29 -36.32 19.92 22.80
CA LEU A 29 -35.44 20.18 23.95
C LEU A 29 -34.42 21.26 23.69
N LYS A 30 -34.33 21.76 22.45
CA LYS A 30 -33.34 22.76 22.08
C LYS A 30 -33.31 23.94 23.06
N ASP A 31 -34.47 24.55 23.33
CA ASP A 31 -34.55 25.73 24.20
C ASP A 31 -34.16 25.40 25.66
N THR A 32 -34.62 24.25 26.17
CA THR A 32 -34.27 23.80 27.53
C THR A 32 -32.78 23.52 27.66
N ILE A 33 -32.18 22.80 26.71
CA ILE A 33 -30.75 22.50 26.71
C ILE A 33 -29.92 23.77 26.62
N ARG A 34 -30.33 24.72 25.76
CA ARG A 34 -29.64 26.01 25.65
C ARG A 34 -29.73 26.81 26.93
N ASP A 35 -30.90 26.91 27.55
CA ASP A 35 -31.09 27.61 28.82
C ASP A 35 -30.21 27.05 29.94
N ILE A 36 -30.11 25.71 30.04
CA ILE A 36 -29.23 25.04 31.01
C ILE A 36 -27.75 25.34 30.74
N ILE A 37 -27.28 25.21 29.49
CA ILE A 37 -25.88 25.47 29.13
C ILE A 37 -25.51 26.94 29.32
N ASP A 38 -26.36 27.87 28.89
CA ASP A 38 -26.09 29.31 28.92
C ASP A 38 -26.13 29.88 30.35
N LYS A 39 -26.79 29.20 31.30
CA LYS A 39 -26.77 29.55 32.74
C LYS A 39 -25.62 28.90 33.52
N SER A 40 -24.91 27.93 32.93
CA SER A 40 -23.83 27.21 33.61
C SER A 40 -22.53 28.02 33.65
N ASP A 41 -21.85 28.00 34.80
CA ASP A 41 -20.48 28.53 34.93
C ASP A 41 -19.48 27.74 34.08
N ASP A 42 -19.78 26.47 33.78
CA ASP A 42 -18.98 25.59 32.92
C ASP A 42 -19.83 25.05 31.76
N SER A 43 -20.00 25.88 30.74
CA SER A 43 -20.79 25.55 29.54
C SER A 43 -20.25 24.34 28.78
N LEU A 44 -18.93 24.10 28.76
CA LEU A 44 -18.34 23.00 28.00
C LEU A 44 -18.56 21.65 28.70
N GLU A 45 -18.41 21.61 30.02
CA GLU A 45 -18.69 20.40 30.80
C GLU A 45 -20.16 19.99 30.72
N ILE A 46 -21.07 20.95 30.92
CA ILE A 46 -22.51 20.66 30.83
C ILE A 46 -22.89 20.23 29.42
N ALA A 47 -22.36 20.88 28.38
CA ALA A 47 -22.60 20.47 27.01
C ALA A 47 -22.10 19.04 26.73
N ALA A 48 -20.91 18.68 27.23
CA ALA A 48 -20.38 17.31 27.09
C ALA A 48 -21.24 16.26 27.82
N LYS A 49 -21.75 16.58 29.03
CA LYS A 49 -22.70 15.70 29.75
C LYS A 49 -23.99 15.50 28.96
N ILE A 50 -24.53 16.56 28.36
CA ILE A 50 -25.75 16.47 27.53
C ILE A 50 -25.52 15.60 26.28
N SER A 51 -24.39 15.77 25.59
CA SER A 51 -24.00 14.88 24.48
C SER A 51 -23.88 13.40 24.92
N ALA A 52 -23.32 13.12 26.10
CA ALA A 52 -23.25 11.76 26.63
C ALA A 52 -24.61 11.19 27.04
N LEU A 53 -25.46 12.02 27.65
CA LEU A 53 -26.85 11.68 28.02
C LEU A 53 -27.71 11.29 26.82
N GLY A 54 -27.40 11.78 25.62
CA GLY A 54 -28.09 11.34 24.41
C GLY A 54 -28.12 9.81 24.24
N ASN A 55 -27.04 9.12 24.64
CA ASN A 55 -26.98 7.66 24.63
C ASN A 55 -27.92 7.00 25.66
N ALA A 56 -28.34 7.72 26.71
CA ALA A 56 -29.18 7.23 27.80
C ALA A 56 -30.67 7.50 27.57
N LEU A 57 -30.98 8.61 26.91
CA LEU A 57 -32.35 8.97 26.58
C LEU A 57 -32.95 8.02 25.55
N ASP A 58 -32.12 7.41 24.70
CA ASP A 58 -32.47 6.45 23.65
C ASP A 58 -33.90 6.68 23.16
N PHE A 59 -34.11 7.76 22.39
CA PHE A 59 -35.44 8.18 21.91
C PHE A 59 -36.15 7.14 21.03
N ASN A 60 -35.48 6.02 20.80
CA ASN A 60 -35.97 4.87 20.07
C ASN A 60 -36.46 3.76 21.01
N ASP A 61 -36.22 3.84 22.31
CA ASP A 61 -36.82 2.99 23.36
C ASP A 61 -38.27 3.45 23.62
N PRO A 62 -39.28 2.58 23.40
CA PRO A 62 -40.70 2.92 23.62
C PRO A 62 -41.04 3.31 25.06
N GLU A 63 -40.33 2.80 26.06
CA GLU A 63 -40.58 3.13 27.47
C GLU A 63 -40.06 4.53 27.80
N MET A 64 -38.84 4.84 27.36
CA MET A 64 -38.26 6.18 27.50
C MET A 64 -39.04 7.22 26.69
N SER A 65 -39.48 6.84 25.48
CA SER A 65 -40.30 7.73 24.64
C SER A 65 -41.61 8.12 25.32
N LYS A 66 -42.28 7.17 25.99
CA LYS A 66 -43.51 7.45 26.76
C LYS A 66 -43.25 8.35 27.97
N LYS A 67 -42.19 8.07 28.74
CA LYS A 67 -41.78 8.94 29.86
C LYS A 67 -41.53 10.36 29.37
N TRP A 68 -40.92 10.50 28.19
CA TRP A 68 -40.68 11.79 27.56
C TRP A 68 -41.97 12.50 27.12
N GLU A 69 -42.88 11.80 26.45
CA GLU A 69 -44.19 12.33 26.02
C GLU A 69 -45.05 12.78 27.22
N ASN A 70 -44.95 12.08 28.34
CA ASN A 70 -45.64 12.43 29.58
C ASN A 70 -44.94 13.55 30.39
N LYS A 71 -43.80 14.08 29.91
CA LYS A 71 -42.95 15.04 30.64
C LYS A 71 -42.47 14.53 32.01
N GLU A 72 -42.26 13.23 32.12
CA GLU A 72 -41.77 12.56 33.33
C GLU A 72 -40.24 12.57 33.42
N ILE A 73 -39.54 13.14 32.43
CA ILE A 73 -38.08 13.23 32.43
C ILE A 73 -37.65 14.70 32.57
N ASN A 74 -36.88 14.96 33.62
CA ASN A 74 -36.30 16.26 33.94
C ASN A 74 -34.79 16.24 33.64
N LEU A 75 -34.33 17.11 32.73
CA LEU A 75 -32.91 17.19 32.35
C LEU A 75 -32.02 17.65 33.50
N ASP A 76 -32.51 18.54 34.37
CA ASP A 76 -31.75 19.03 35.53
C ASP A 76 -31.47 17.88 36.51
N GLU A 77 -32.48 17.08 36.83
CA GLU A 77 -32.33 15.89 37.70
C GLU A 77 -31.38 14.85 37.09
N LEU A 78 -31.51 14.58 35.79
CA LEU A 78 -30.59 13.65 35.11
C LEU A 78 -29.14 14.14 35.11
N LEU A 79 -28.92 15.46 34.99
CA LEU A 79 -27.59 16.05 35.05
C LEU A 79 -27.02 16.05 36.48
N GLU A 80 -27.86 16.20 37.50
CA GLU A 80 -27.46 16.06 38.91
C GLU A 80 -27.05 14.62 39.27
N GLU A 81 -27.76 13.63 38.74
CA GLU A 81 -27.43 12.21 38.94
C GLU A 81 -26.26 11.71 38.08
N PHE A 82 -25.93 12.44 37.02
CA PHE A 82 -24.91 12.04 36.04
C PHE A 82 -23.52 11.95 36.66
N LYS A 83 -22.86 10.79 36.50
CA LYS A 83 -21.48 10.55 36.92
C LYS A 83 -20.66 9.92 35.81
N TRP A 84 -19.50 10.50 35.56
CA TRP A 84 -18.49 9.93 34.68
C TRP A 84 -17.77 8.77 35.37
N ALA A 85 -17.73 7.62 34.71
CA ALA A 85 -16.81 6.53 35.06
C ALA A 85 -15.38 6.86 34.60
N ARG A 86 -15.26 7.55 33.46
CA ARG A 86 -14.02 8.16 32.97
C ARG A 86 -14.32 9.61 32.60
N ASN A 87 -13.56 10.55 33.18
CA ASN A 87 -13.78 11.98 33.03
C ASN A 87 -12.51 12.71 32.56
N ASP A 88 -12.31 12.79 31.25
CA ASP A 88 -11.21 13.56 30.66
C ASP A 88 -11.65 14.96 30.20
N ILE A 89 -12.59 15.60 30.92
CA ILE A 89 -13.12 16.92 30.56
C ILE A 89 -12.07 18.03 30.58
N GLU A 90 -11.10 17.96 31.50
CA GLU A 90 -10.04 18.96 31.59
C GLU A 90 -9.08 18.87 30.40
N GLN A 91 -8.86 17.66 29.85
CA GLN A 91 -8.13 17.46 28.60
C GLN A 91 -8.90 18.08 27.44
N LEU A 92 -10.21 17.88 27.38
CA LEU A 92 -11.06 18.51 26.36
C LEU A 92 -10.95 20.04 26.44
N LYS A 93 -11.14 20.64 27.63
CA LYS A 93 -11.02 22.09 27.83
C LYS A 93 -9.66 22.62 27.37
N SER A 94 -8.57 22.01 27.86
CA SER A 94 -7.20 22.40 27.54
C SER A 94 -6.88 22.35 26.03
N LYS A 95 -7.40 21.35 25.32
CA LYS A 95 -7.22 21.22 23.86
C LYS A 95 -8.04 22.25 23.08
N MET A 96 -9.22 22.63 23.58
CA MET A 96 -10.12 23.60 22.93
C MET A 96 -9.75 25.07 23.20
N GLU A 97 -8.95 25.38 24.22
CA GLU A 97 -8.50 26.76 24.49
C GLU A 97 -7.48 27.30 23.48
N LYS A 98 -6.77 26.43 22.73
CA LYS A 98 -5.60 26.81 21.92
C LYS A 98 -5.93 27.10 20.46
N GLY A 99 -6.34 28.34 20.18
CA GLY A 99 -6.52 28.82 18.80
C GLY A 99 -7.66 28.13 18.05
N GLU A 100 -7.85 28.53 16.79
CA GLU A 100 -8.87 27.89 15.94
C GLU A 100 -8.45 26.44 15.62
N LYS A 101 -9.43 25.51 15.68
CA LYS A 101 -9.24 24.08 15.44
C LYS A 101 -10.25 23.59 14.42
N THR A 102 -9.87 22.58 13.65
CA THR A 102 -10.79 21.78 12.84
C THR A 102 -11.08 20.47 13.57
N ILE A 103 -12.34 20.17 13.83
CA ILE A 103 -12.77 19.00 14.61
C ILE A 103 -13.62 18.10 13.73
N LEU A 104 -13.23 16.83 13.60
CA LEU A 104 -14.01 15.81 12.92
C LEU A 104 -14.94 15.13 13.93
N TRP A 105 -16.25 15.26 13.73
CA TRP A 105 -17.28 14.67 14.59
C TRP A 105 -17.92 13.47 13.90
N VAL A 106 -17.74 12.29 14.47
CA VAL A 106 -18.27 11.02 13.95
C VAL A 106 -19.51 10.63 14.75
N PHE A 107 -20.67 10.67 14.09
CA PHE A 107 -21.97 10.43 14.72
C PHE A 107 -22.25 8.95 14.97
N ASP A 108 -23.13 8.68 15.94
CA ASP A 108 -23.70 7.35 16.23
C ASP A 108 -25.18 7.35 15.79
N ASN A 109 -26.11 7.58 16.71
CA ASN A 109 -27.56 7.41 16.50
C ASN A 109 -28.30 8.70 16.10
N ALA A 110 -29.39 8.53 15.34
CA ALA A 110 -30.37 9.59 15.11
C ALA A 110 -31.11 9.99 16.41
N GLY A 111 -31.30 11.29 16.62
CA GLY A 111 -31.80 11.88 17.86
C GLY A 111 -30.67 12.35 18.78
N GLU A 112 -29.58 11.58 18.89
CA GLU A 112 -28.34 12.05 19.53
C GLU A 112 -27.65 13.12 18.70
N ASP A 113 -27.73 12.99 17.37
CA ASP A 113 -27.23 13.99 16.44
C ASP A 113 -27.77 15.40 16.70
N VAL A 114 -29.05 15.53 17.06
CA VAL A 114 -29.66 16.79 17.50
C VAL A 114 -29.03 17.28 18.80
N LEU A 115 -28.96 16.41 19.82
CA LEU A 115 -28.40 16.77 21.13
C LEU A 115 -26.95 17.24 21.00
N ASP A 116 -26.15 16.57 20.19
CA ASP A 116 -24.77 16.94 19.92
C ASP A 116 -24.67 18.32 19.27
N ILE A 117 -25.49 18.57 18.25
CA ILE A 117 -25.52 19.85 17.53
C ILE A 117 -25.90 20.99 18.48
N VAL A 118 -26.98 20.83 19.27
CA VAL A 118 -27.49 21.92 20.12
C VAL A 118 -26.65 22.17 21.38
N SER A 119 -25.85 21.18 21.79
CA SER A 119 -25.01 21.25 22.99
C SER A 119 -23.53 21.47 22.64
N LEU A 120 -22.72 20.41 22.60
CA LEU A 120 -21.27 20.49 22.55
C LEU A 120 -20.76 21.04 21.21
N ILE A 121 -21.34 20.64 20.07
CA ILE A 121 -20.93 21.18 18.76
C ILE A 121 -21.17 22.69 18.70
N PHE A 122 -22.32 23.18 19.18
CA PHE A 122 -22.60 24.62 19.22
C PHE A 122 -21.63 25.38 20.13
N GLU A 123 -21.29 24.83 21.29
CA GLU A 123 -20.30 25.43 22.19
C GLU A 123 -18.90 25.47 21.57
N LEU A 124 -18.52 24.48 20.75
CA LEU A 124 -17.26 24.50 20.00
C LEU A 124 -17.28 25.54 18.87
N LEU A 125 -18.41 25.72 18.18
CA LEU A 125 -18.59 26.75 17.16
C LEU A 125 -18.49 28.17 17.73
N LYS A 126 -19.11 28.43 18.89
CA LYS A 126 -18.99 29.70 19.63
C LYS A 126 -17.54 30.04 19.98
N ARG A 127 -16.70 29.02 20.19
CA ARG A 127 -15.25 29.14 20.44
C ARG A 127 -14.41 29.26 19.16
N ARG A 128 -15.08 29.48 18.02
CA ARG A 128 -14.53 29.73 16.68
C ARG A 128 -13.96 28.50 15.96
N HIS A 129 -14.08 27.29 16.50
CA HIS A 129 -13.63 26.08 15.83
C HIS A 129 -14.47 25.79 14.57
N LYS A 130 -13.89 25.04 13.63
CA LYS A 130 -14.55 24.48 12.45
C LYS A 130 -14.93 23.05 12.74
N ILE A 131 -16.12 22.63 12.32
CA ILE A 131 -16.64 21.29 12.59
C ILE A 131 -16.90 20.57 11.27
N ILE A 132 -16.36 19.36 11.15
CA ILE A 132 -16.65 18.45 10.05
C ILE A 132 -17.58 17.37 10.60
N LEU A 133 -18.82 17.33 10.13
CA LEU A 133 -19.85 16.37 10.54
C LEU A 133 -19.77 15.14 9.64
N ALA A 134 -19.49 13.98 10.20
CA ALA A 134 -19.34 12.73 9.45
C ALA A 134 -20.48 11.76 9.76
N GLY A 135 -21.27 11.46 8.74
CA GLY A 135 -22.36 10.48 8.78
C GLY A 135 -22.05 9.23 7.95
N LYS A 136 -22.82 8.17 8.14
CA LYS A 136 -22.67 6.91 7.39
C LYS A 136 -23.10 7.02 5.93
N THR A 137 -22.54 6.15 5.08
CA THR A 137 -22.94 6.04 3.67
C THR A 137 -24.35 5.50 3.53
N LYS A 138 -24.72 4.55 4.40
CA LYS A 138 -26.04 3.93 4.43
C LYS A 138 -26.44 3.62 5.87
N SER A 139 -27.76 3.53 6.07
CA SER A 139 -28.35 3.16 7.34
C SER A 139 -27.83 1.79 7.82
N ALA A 140 -27.31 1.76 9.04
CA ALA A 140 -26.90 0.56 9.76
C ALA A 140 -27.62 0.58 11.12
N GLY A 141 -28.86 0.11 11.15
CA GLY A 141 -29.76 0.36 12.29
C GLY A 141 -30.18 1.83 12.36
N ASN A 142 -30.23 2.42 13.56
CA ASN A 142 -30.62 3.81 13.75
C ASN A 142 -29.46 4.82 13.61
N ASP A 143 -28.33 4.40 13.05
CA ASP A 143 -27.16 5.26 12.87
C ASP A 143 -27.42 6.40 11.87
N THR A 144 -26.83 7.55 12.15
CA THR A 144 -26.97 8.79 11.37
C THR A 144 -26.19 8.73 10.06
N THR A 145 -26.87 8.91 8.92
CA THR A 145 -26.22 8.97 7.59
C THR A 145 -25.76 10.37 7.21
N LYS A 146 -25.03 10.50 6.10
CA LYS A 146 -24.72 11.82 5.52
C LYS A 146 -25.99 12.58 5.12
N GLU A 147 -26.92 11.92 4.44
CA GLU A 147 -28.17 12.52 4.00
C GLU A 147 -29.00 13.02 5.18
N ASP A 148 -29.04 12.22 6.25
CA ASP A 148 -29.65 12.57 7.53
C ASP A 148 -29.11 13.89 8.10
N LEU A 149 -27.78 14.07 8.12
CA LEU A 149 -27.13 15.29 8.62
C LEU A 149 -27.43 16.50 7.72
N GLU A 150 -27.45 16.30 6.40
CA GLU A 150 -27.79 17.35 5.44
C GLU A 150 -29.24 17.82 5.61
N GLU A 151 -30.17 16.91 5.87
CA GLU A 151 -31.56 17.24 6.16
C GLU A 151 -31.68 17.94 7.52
N LEU A 152 -30.98 17.43 8.54
CA LEU A 152 -31.00 18.02 9.87
C LEU A 152 -30.46 19.46 9.89
N CYS A 153 -29.36 19.74 9.18
CA CYS A 153 -28.81 21.09 9.08
C CYS A 153 -29.72 22.07 8.28
N LYS A 154 -30.62 21.55 7.43
CA LYS A 154 -31.64 22.34 6.72
C LYS A 154 -32.90 22.58 7.56
N ASN A 155 -33.08 21.87 8.67
CA ASN A 155 -34.21 22.06 9.57
C ASN A 155 -34.23 23.50 10.10
N GLU A 156 -35.39 24.16 10.09
CA GLU A 156 -35.51 25.58 10.47
C GLU A 156 -34.97 25.87 11.87
N VAL A 157 -35.22 24.98 12.83
CA VAL A 157 -34.80 25.13 14.23
C VAL A 157 -33.28 25.07 14.37
N ILE A 158 -32.64 24.12 13.69
CA ILE A 158 -31.18 23.96 13.69
C ILE A 158 -30.52 25.09 12.90
N LYS A 159 -31.08 25.45 11.75
CA LYS A 159 -30.57 26.53 10.91
C LYS A 159 -30.61 27.89 11.63
N GLU A 160 -31.71 28.17 12.33
CA GLU A 160 -31.83 29.37 13.18
C GLU A 160 -30.79 29.37 14.30
N LEU A 161 -30.58 28.22 14.96
CA LEU A 161 -29.56 28.08 16.00
C LEU A 161 -28.15 28.34 15.45
N LEU A 162 -27.79 27.68 14.34
CA LEU A 162 -26.46 27.77 13.76
C LEU A 162 -26.14 29.17 13.24
N GLY A 163 -27.09 29.85 12.60
CA GLY A 163 -26.96 31.24 12.15
C GLY A 163 -25.66 31.48 11.37
N GLU A 164 -24.81 32.38 11.87
CA GLU A 164 -23.51 32.71 11.24
C GLU A 164 -22.50 31.55 11.25
N TYR A 165 -22.69 30.54 12.10
CA TYR A 165 -21.79 29.40 12.22
C TYR A 165 -22.00 28.34 11.14
N GLU A 166 -23.07 28.42 10.33
CA GLU A 166 -23.34 27.49 9.23
C GLU A 166 -22.13 27.39 8.27
N SER A 167 -21.43 28.50 8.00
CA SER A 167 -20.24 28.50 7.13
C SER A 167 -19.01 27.81 7.72
N LYS A 168 -19.04 27.42 9.00
CA LYS A 168 -17.97 26.68 9.69
C LYS A 168 -18.22 25.18 9.75
N ILE A 169 -19.31 24.71 9.17
CA ILE A 169 -19.69 23.30 9.12
C ILE A 169 -19.44 22.74 7.72
N ARG A 170 -18.82 21.56 7.68
CA ARG A 170 -18.74 20.73 6.47
C ARG A 170 -19.34 19.35 6.77
N ILE A 171 -20.20 18.83 5.90
CA ILE A 171 -20.79 17.49 6.07
C ILE A 171 -20.12 16.53 5.09
N ILE A 172 -19.72 15.35 5.58
CA ILE A 172 -19.00 14.35 4.80
C ILE A 172 -19.58 12.94 4.99
N ASP A 173 -19.25 12.05 4.06
CA ASP A 173 -19.54 10.62 4.17
C ASP A 173 -18.35 9.88 4.80
N THR A 174 -18.60 9.11 5.85
CA THR A 174 -17.58 8.22 6.46
C THR A 174 -17.14 7.10 5.53
N GLY A 175 -17.98 6.62 4.60
CA GLY A 175 -17.74 5.40 3.82
C GLY A 175 -18.17 4.10 4.53
N SER A 176 -18.55 4.18 5.81
CA SER A 176 -18.84 3.01 6.62
C SER A 176 -20.27 2.50 6.43
N ILE A 177 -20.43 1.16 6.43
CA ILE A 177 -21.71 0.45 6.25
C ILE A 177 -22.00 -0.57 7.37
N CYS A 178 -21.19 -0.60 8.42
CA CYS A 178 -21.36 -1.46 9.59
C CYS A 178 -21.80 -0.64 10.81
N LEU A 179 -22.12 -1.27 11.94
CA LEU A 179 -22.25 -0.57 13.23
C LEU A 179 -20.88 -0.01 13.65
N GLY A 180 -20.85 1.18 14.27
CA GLY A 180 -19.60 1.90 14.51
C GLY A 180 -18.90 2.40 13.23
N THR A 181 -17.59 2.60 13.28
CA THR A 181 -16.79 3.09 12.15
C THR A 181 -15.62 2.15 11.87
N ASP A 182 -15.67 1.47 10.72
CA ASP A 182 -14.57 0.69 10.18
C ASP A 182 -13.55 1.59 9.47
N LEU A 183 -12.48 1.96 10.17
CA LEU A 183 -11.41 2.82 9.64
C LEU A 183 -10.66 2.22 8.43
N MET A 184 -10.80 0.92 8.15
CA MET A 184 -10.16 0.28 7.01
C MET A 184 -10.96 0.43 5.71
N ARG A 185 -12.24 0.86 5.80
CA ARG A 185 -13.17 0.97 4.67
C ARG A 185 -13.81 2.34 4.54
N VAL A 186 -13.16 3.37 5.09
CA VAL A 186 -13.64 4.75 5.01
C VAL A 186 -13.50 5.35 3.61
N SER A 187 -14.32 6.36 3.32
CA SER A 187 -14.27 7.10 2.07
C SER A 187 -13.00 7.96 1.97
N ASN A 188 -12.57 8.30 0.75
CA ASN A 188 -11.47 9.25 0.58
C ASN A 188 -11.78 10.63 1.22
N GLU A 189 -13.06 11.05 1.18
CA GLU A 189 -13.52 12.29 1.81
C GLU A 189 -13.29 12.26 3.34
N PHE A 190 -13.52 11.11 3.97
CA PHE A 190 -13.23 10.89 5.38
C PHE A 190 -11.73 10.87 5.67
N VAL A 191 -10.91 10.26 4.81
CA VAL A 191 -9.44 10.29 4.96
C VAL A 191 -8.90 11.71 4.89
N ASP A 192 -9.38 12.52 3.94
CA ASP A 192 -8.98 13.92 3.80
C ASP A 192 -9.40 14.73 5.03
N ALA A 193 -10.63 14.53 5.51
CA ALA A 193 -11.13 15.17 6.72
C ALA A 193 -10.37 14.74 7.99
N TRP A 194 -10.00 13.46 8.10
CA TRP A 194 -9.17 12.93 9.16
C TRP A 194 -7.80 13.61 9.19
N GLN A 195 -7.18 13.78 8.02
CA GLN A 195 -5.89 14.46 7.90
C GLN A 195 -5.99 15.94 8.26
N GLU A 196 -7.06 16.62 7.83
CA GLU A 196 -7.33 18.03 8.11
C GLU A 196 -7.62 18.30 9.60
N ALA A 197 -8.31 17.38 10.28
CA ALA A 197 -8.77 17.59 11.65
C ALA A 197 -7.61 17.65 12.66
N ASP A 198 -7.68 18.60 13.59
CA ASP A 198 -6.82 18.64 14.78
C ASP A 198 -7.24 17.56 15.79
N PHE A 199 -8.54 17.36 15.94
CA PHE A 199 -9.16 16.39 16.86
C PHE A 199 -10.27 15.60 16.19
N VAL A 200 -10.46 14.38 16.66
CA VAL A 200 -11.62 13.55 16.29
C VAL A 200 -12.48 13.31 17.53
N ILE A 201 -13.79 13.46 17.41
CA ILE A 201 -14.74 13.12 18.47
C ILE A 201 -15.62 11.99 17.94
N PHE A 202 -15.57 10.85 18.62
CA PHE A 202 -16.39 9.68 18.34
C PHE A 202 -17.52 9.58 19.35
N LYS A 203 -18.76 9.53 18.84
CA LYS A 203 -19.94 9.27 19.67
C LYS A 203 -20.27 7.79 19.70
N GLY A 204 -20.75 7.32 20.85
CA GLY A 204 -21.38 6.02 21.00
C GLY A 204 -20.41 4.83 21.18
N GLN A 205 -20.95 3.74 21.72
CA GLN A 205 -20.17 2.53 22.00
C GLN A 205 -19.72 1.81 20.73
N GLY A 206 -20.51 1.84 19.65
CA GLY A 206 -20.15 1.22 18.39
C GLY A 206 -18.84 1.78 17.85
N ASN A 207 -18.73 3.11 17.75
CA ASN A 207 -17.51 3.78 17.33
C ASN A 207 -16.34 3.54 18.29
N TYR A 208 -16.60 3.53 19.61
CA TYR A 208 -15.56 3.20 20.59
C TYR A 208 -14.96 1.81 20.34
N LEU A 209 -15.79 0.78 20.15
CA LEU A 209 -15.32 -0.58 19.98
C LEU A 209 -14.61 -0.81 18.65
N THR A 210 -15.09 -0.20 17.56
CA THR A 210 -14.47 -0.36 16.24
C THR A 210 -13.18 0.43 16.10
N VAL A 211 -13.01 1.53 16.85
CA VAL A 211 -11.85 2.43 16.69
C VAL A 211 -10.81 2.32 17.80
N ARG A 212 -11.17 2.06 19.06
CA ARG A 212 -10.21 2.14 20.19
C ARG A 212 -8.96 1.27 20.04
N ASN A 213 -9.08 0.15 19.33
CA ASN A 213 -7.97 -0.77 19.06
C ASN A 213 -7.10 -0.34 17.88
N PHE A 214 -7.59 0.58 17.04
CA PHE A 214 -6.77 1.31 16.09
C PHE A 214 -6.08 2.42 16.86
N ASN A 215 -4.78 2.26 17.15
CA ASN A 215 -3.96 3.25 17.83
C ASN A 215 -4.12 4.60 17.11
N PRO A 216 -4.94 5.55 17.61
CA PRO A 216 -5.43 6.62 16.76
C PRO A 216 -4.28 7.58 16.52
N THR A 217 -4.03 7.89 15.25
CA THR A 217 -2.99 8.84 14.83
C THR A 217 -3.40 10.30 14.98
N LYS A 218 -4.56 10.51 15.59
CA LYS A 218 -5.16 11.79 15.90
C LYS A 218 -5.66 11.75 17.33
N ASP A 219 -5.46 12.85 18.03
CA ASP A 219 -6.03 13.05 19.34
C ASP A 219 -7.54 12.86 19.26
N SER A 220 -8.04 11.88 20.00
CA SER A 220 -9.42 11.42 19.88
C SER A 220 -10.13 11.49 21.22
N PHE A 221 -11.36 11.98 21.21
CA PHE A 221 -12.27 11.88 22.36
C PHE A 221 -13.38 10.89 22.05
N PHE A 222 -13.68 10.04 23.01
CA PHE A 222 -14.81 9.12 22.96
C PHE A 222 -15.86 9.56 23.97
N ILE A 223 -17.09 9.76 23.48
CA ILE A 223 -18.24 10.14 24.30
C ILE A 223 -19.30 9.05 24.17
N LEU A 224 -19.43 8.22 25.20
CA LEU A 224 -20.35 7.08 25.18
C LEU A 224 -21.01 6.81 26.53
N ARG A 225 -22.09 6.04 26.46
CA ARG A 225 -22.62 5.29 27.60
C ARG A 225 -22.46 3.80 27.29
N VAL A 226 -21.94 3.03 28.24
CA VAL A 226 -21.75 1.58 28.07
C VAL A 226 -23.10 0.88 28.10
N LYS A 227 -23.48 0.25 26.99
CA LYS A 227 -24.70 -0.55 26.82
C LYS A 227 -24.44 -2.05 27.06
N TRP A 228 -23.24 -2.54 26.74
CA TRP A 228 -22.86 -3.97 26.80
C TRP A 228 -21.53 -4.16 27.56
N GLU A 229 -21.53 -4.92 28.66
CA GLU A 229 -20.35 -5.16 29.53
C GLU A 229 -19.28 -6.02 28.87
N GLU A 230 -19.67 -7.12 28.21
CA GLU A 230 -18.73 -8.14 27.72
C GLU A 230 -17.73 -7.60 26.69
N GLU A 231 -18.04 -6.46 26.08
CA GLU A 231 -17.30 -5.89 24.96
C GLU A 231 -16.25 -4.85 25.36
N VAL A 232 -16.22 -4.38 26.61
CA VAL A 232 -15.33 -3.29 27.06
C VAL A 232 -14.19 -3.80 27.94
N LYS A 233 -13.52 -4.87 27.51
CA LYS A 233 -12.33 -5.42 28.18
C LYS A 233 -11.05 -4.82 27.61
N ASP A 234 -9.99 -4.77 28.43
CA ASP A 234 -8.65 -4.37 28.01
C ASP A 234 -7.89 -5.51 27.29
N LYS A 235 -6.60 -5.28 26.99
CA LYS A 235 -5.75 -6.25 26.25
C LYS A 235 -5.46 -7.53 27.01
N ASP A 236 -5.58 -7.50 28.34
CA ASP A 236 -5.37 -8.65 29.23
C ASP A 236 -6.68 -9.38 29.52
N GLY A 237 -7.80 -8.85 29.02
CA GLY A 237 -9.14 -9.43 29.15
C GLY A 237 -9.90 -8.97 30.40
N GLU A 238 -9.38 -7.98 31.12
CA GLU A 238 -10.01 -7.41 32.32
C GLU A 238 -11.07 -6.38 31.94
N LEU A 239 -12.19 -6.35 32.68
CA LEU A 239 -13.30 -5.43 32.41
C LEU A 239 -12.89 -3.99 32.72
N GLN A 240 -12.97 -3.11 31.73
CA GLN A 240 -12.58 -1.70 31.87
C GLN A 240 -13.73 -0.81 32.37
N TYR A 241 -14.95 -0.99 31.84
CA TYR A 241 -16.14 -0.21 32.21
C TYR A 241 -17.38 -1.11 32.33
N SER A 242 -18.32 -0.73 33.21
CA SER A 242 -19.55 -1.48 33.50
C SER A 242 -20.76 -0.94 32.75
N ARG A 243 -21.83 -1.74 32.62
CA ARG A 243 -23.05 -1.28 31.94
C ARG A 243 -23.67 -0.09 32.67
N GLY A 244 -24.03 0.92 31.90
CA GLY A 244 -24.62 2.17 32.41
C GLY A 244 -23.60 3.28 32.65
N ASP A 245 -22.30 2.97 32.67
CA ASP A 245 -21.23 3.94 32.85
C ASP A 245 -21.22 4.97 31.72
N TYR A 246 -21.03 6.23 32.09
CA TYR A 246 -20.73 7.31 31.15
C TYR A 246 -19.23 7.52 31.04
N VAL A 247 -18.74 7.61 29.81
CA VAL A 247 -17.31 7.68 29.51
C VAL A 247 -17.06 8.89 28.62
N LEU A 248 -16.21 9.79 29.10
CA LEU A 248 -15.47 10.76 28.31
C LEU A 248 -14.00 10.38 28.40
N GLU A 249 -13.53 9.64 27.41
CA GLU A 249 -12.15 9.15 27.35
C GLU A 249 -11.35 9.95 26.31
N TYR A 250 -10.22 10.49 26.73
CA TYR A 250 -9.21 11.03 25.85
C TYR A 250 -8.21 9.93 25.48
N ALA A 251 -8.20 9.54 24.22
CA ALA A 251 -7.15 8.71 23.66
C ALA A 251 -6.08 9.63 23.05
N ASP A 252 -4.94 9.67 23.73
CA ASP A 252 -3.77 10.39 23.21
C ASP A 252 -3.30 9.75 21.92
N SER A 253 -2.89 10.57 20.96
CA SER A 253 -2.33 10.04 19.73
C SER A 253 -0.97 9.39 20.02
N GLN A 254 -0.95 8.07 20.23
CA GLN A 254 0.29 7.30 20.10
C GLN A 254 0.57 7.07 18.63
N LEU A 255 0.85 8.18 17.94
CA LEU A 255 1.29 8.17 16.57
C LEU A 255 2.47 7.22 16.47
N PRO A 256 2.43 6.20 15.59
CA PRO A 256 3.65 5.56 15.18
C PRO A 256 4.57 6.67 14.68
N VAL A 257 5.67 6.84 15.39
CA VAL A 257 6.65 7.88 15.13
C VAL A 257 7.89 7.27 14.50
N ALA A 258 8.61 8.06 13.73
CA ALA A 258 9.90 7.67 13.19
C ALA A 258 10.94 8.72 13.52
N VAL A 259 12.16 8.25 13.74
CA VAL A 259 13.31 9.13 13.92
C VAL A 259 13.90 9.39 12.53
N GLY A 260 13.84 10.64 12.10
CA GLY A 260 14.58 11.10 10.94
C GLY A 260 15.97 11.59 11.35
N VAL A 261 16.99 11.22 10.59
CA VAL A 261 18.36 11.70 10.75
C VAL A 261 18.84 12.26 9.42
N ASP A 262 19.38 13.47 9.42
CA ASP A 262 20.07 14.07 8.27
C ASP A 262 21.57 14.13 8.58
N LEU A 263 22.32 13.21 7.96
CA LEU A 263 23.77 13.12 8.05
C LEU A 263 24.37 14.01 6.96
N GLY A 264 24.87 15.19 7.32
CA GLY A 264 25.62 16.06 6.43
C GLY A 264 27.13 16.02 6.65
N GLY A 265 27.89 16.62 5.73
CA GLY A 265 29.35 16.80 5.89
C GLY A 265 29.72 17.76 7.03
N THR A 266 28.86 18.73 7.36
CA THR A 266 29.12 19.75 8.39
C THR A 266 28.36 19.51 9.69
N LYS A 267 27.14 18.99 9.60
CA LYS A 267 26.25 18.77 10.74
C LYS A 267 25.49 17.45 10.60
N ILE A 268 25.05 16.91 11.74
CA ILE A 268 24.08 15.82 11.83
C ILE A 268 22.85 16.40 12.53
N ALA A 269 21.68 16.30 11.90
CA ALA A 269 20.42 16.69 12.50
C ALA A 269 19.54 15.46 12.76
N SER A 270 18.67 15.55 13.75
CA SER A 270 17.66 14.52 14.04
C SER A 270 16.37 15.15 14.56
N ALA A 271 15.27 14.44 14.35
CA ALA A 271 13.96 14.80 14.85
C ALA A 271 13.05 13.56 14.86
N VAL A 272 12.03 13.60 15.70
CA VAL A 272 10.94 12.61 15.67
C VAL A 272 9.77 13.22 14.92
N PHE A 273 9.20 12.44 14.02
CA PHE A 273 8.03 12.85 13.25
C PHE A 273 6.92 11.82 13.45
N ASP A 274 5.69 12.32 13.39
CA ASP A 274 4.49 11.49 13.39
C ASP A 274 4.12 11.02 11.97
N SER A 275 3.24 10.02 11.84
CA SER A 275 2.86 9.46 10.53
C SER A 275 2.25 10.46 9.53
N ALA A 276 1.86 11.67 9.97
CA ALA A 276 1.40 12.75 9.09
C ALA A 276 2.55 13.65 8.62
N GLY A 277 3.80 13.33 8.98
CA GLY A 277 4.98 14.14 8.70
C GLY A 277 5.09 15.37 9.59
N ARG A 278 4.38 15.45 10.71
CA ARG A 278 4.50 16.58 11.65
C ARG A 278 5.65 16.31 12.63
N LEU A 279 6.44 17.35 12.88
CA LEU A 279 7.52 17.31 13.85
C LEU A 279 6.95 17.20 15.27
N VAL A 280 7.41 16.21 16.04
CA VAL A 280 7.13 16.13 17.49
C VAL A 280 7.90 17.27 18.17
N GLU A 281 7.16 18.13 18.87
CA GLU A 281 7.69 19.37 19.42
C GLU A 281 8.89 19.14 20.35
N GLY A 282 9.92 19.99 20.23
CA GLY A 282 11.13 19.91 21.06
C GLY A 282 12.14 18.82 20.67
N THR A 283 11.82 17.92 19.72
CA THR A 283 12.72 16.82 19.34
C THR A 283 13.81 17.20 18.35
N TYR A 284 13.62 18.27 17.56
CA TYR A 284 14.63 18.72 16.61
C TYR A 284 15.95 19.08 17.32
N SER A 285 17.04 18.53 16.81
CA SER A 285 18.39 18.75 17.31
C SER A 285 19.38 18.72 16.15
N GLU A 286 20.44 19.52 16.23
CA GLU A 286 21.58 19.42 15.32
C GLU A 286 22.90 19.57 16.08
N ILE A 287 23.92 18.84 15.62
CA ILE A 287 25.29 18.87 16.15
C ILE A 287 26.29 18.98 14.99
N PRO A 288 27.50 19.50 15.20
CA PRO A 288 28.58 19.37 14.22
C PRO A 288 28.86 17.88 13.94
N THR A 289 29.13 17.53 12.67
CA THR A 289 29.47 16.13 12.32
C THR A 289 30.71 15.68 13.09
N GLY A 290 31.74 16.55 13.16
CA GLY A 290 33.03 16.24 13.79
C GLY A 290 33.79 15.10 13.09
N ALA A 291 35.10 15.01 13.30
CA ALA A 291 35.92 13.84 12.97
C ALA A 291 35.55 13.12 11.65
N ARG A 292 35.52 13.86 10.52
CA ARG A 292 35.02 13.36 9.21
C ARG A 292 35.75 12.12 8.67
N ASP A 293 36.96 11.89 9.17
CA ASP A 293 37.81 10.75 8.83
C ASP A 293 37.68 9.58 9.84
N ASP A 294 37.01 9.81 10.98
CA ASP A 294 36.79 8.82 12.04
C ASP A 294 35.39 8.22 11.94
N LYS A 295 35.34 7.01 11.38
CA LYS A 295 34.14 6.20 11.24
C LYS A 295 33.37 6.04 12.55
N GLU A 296 34.07 5.70 13.64
CA GLU A 296 33.41 5.31 14.89
C GLU A 296 32.82 6.52 15.59
N ALA A 297 33.53 7.65 15.55
CA ALA A 297 33.02 8.92 16.06
C ALA A 297 31.73 9.36 15.33
N ILE A 298 31.66 9.18 14.01
CA ILE A 298 30.45 9.52 13.24
C ILE A 298 29.28 8.60 13.62
N ILE A 299 29.51 7.29 13.75
CA ILE A 299 28.46 6.34 14.15
C ILE A 299 27.93 6.68 15.54
N GLU A 300 28.82 6.98 16.50
CA GLU A 300 28.40 7.36 17.85
C GLU A 300 27.64 8.70 17.88
N ASN A 301 28.03 9.65 17.04
CA ASN A 301 27.29 10.91 16.89
C ASN A 301 25.88 10.70 16.32
N ILE A 302 25.70 9.77 15.38
CA ILE A 302 24.38 9.37 14.86
C ILE A 302 23.54 8.72 15.97
N LEU A 303 24.09 7.75 16.69
CA LEU A 303 23.40 7.08 17.81
C LEU A 303 23.00 8.08 18.89
N ARG A 304 23.90 9.00 19.26
CA ARG A 304 23.59 10.06 20.23
C ARG A 304 22.44 10.96 19.77
N GLN A 305 22.37 11.29 18.48
CA GLN A 305 21.25 12.05 17.94
C GLN A 305 19.94 11.26 17.99
N ILE A 306 19.96 9.97 17.63
CA ILE A 306 18.80 9.08 17.75
C ILE A 306 18.32 9.00 19.20
N ARG A 307 19.21 8.73 20.16
CA ARG A 307 18.88 8.68 21.60
C ARG A 307 18.23 9.98 22.07
N ASN A 308 18.86 11.11 21.76
CA ASN A 308 18.36 12.43 22.17
C ASN A 308 16.98 12.74 21.56
N ALA A 309 16.74 12.37 20.29
CA ALA A 309 15.43 12.55 19.66
C ALA A 309 14.36 11.69 20.35
N ILE A 310 14.66 10.42 20.63
CA ILE A 310 13.78 9.49 21.35
C ILE A 310 13.48 10.01 22.77
N GLU A 311 14.50 10.34 23.55
CA GLU A 311 14.34 10.84 24.93
C GLU A 311 13.49 12.12 24.99
N LYS A 312 13.74 13.07 24.08
CA LYS A 312 12.98 14.33 24.03
C LYS A 312 11.54 14.16 23.58
N SER A 313 11.25 13.12 22.78
CA SER A 313 9.90 12.88 22.28
C SER A 313 8.93 12.44 23.37
N LYS A 314 9.44 11.86 24.46
CA LYS A 314 8.65 11.24 25.56
C LYS A 314 7.66 10.17 25.08
N VAL A 315 7.83 9.66 23.86
CA VAL A 315 7.03 8.54 23.36
C VAL A 315 7.59 7.23 23.90
N GLU A 316 6.72 6.25 24.08
CA GLU A 316 7.15 4.89 24.37
C GLU A 316 8.01 4.35 23.23
N ILE A 317 9.07 3.60 23.58
CA ILE A 317 9.95 2.97 22.58
C ILE A 317 9.17 2.06 21.63
N SER A 318 8.07 1.47 22.12
CA SER A 318 7.15 0.66 21.32
C SER A 318 6.53 1.42 20.15
N ALA A 319 6.32 2.73 20.28
CA ALA A 319 5.71 3.61 19.27
C ALA A 319 6.66 4.00 18.13
N ILE A 320 7.99 3.87 18.33
CA ILE A 320 8.99 4.15 17.29
C ILE A 320 8.94 3.02 16.25
N ARG A 321 8.41 3.30 15.04
CA ARG A 321 8.28 2.28 13.97
C ARG A 321 9.56 2.09 13.17
N GLY A 322 10.39 3.12 13.08
CA GLY A 322 11.64 3.02 12.35
C GLY A 322 12.50 4.26 12.49
N ILE A 323 13.71 4.14 11.97
CA ILE A 323 14.73 5.17 11.94
C ILE A 323 15.19 5.30 10.49
N ALA A 324 15.21 6.51 9.95
CA ALA A 324 15.68 6.75 8.59
C ALA A 324 16.77 7.79 8.55
N ILE A 325 17.81 7.50 7.77
CA ILE A 325 18.99 8.34 7.62
C ILE A 325 19.02 8.85 6.19
N ALA A 326 18.88 10.17 6.01
CA ALA A 326 19.32 10.88 4.82
C ALA A 326 20.84 11.06 4.90
N SER A 327 21.58 10.63 3.87
CA SER A 327 23.04 10.74 3.82
C SER A 327 23.51 11.17 2.44
N PRO A 328 24.65 11.87 2.31
CA PRO A 328 25.30 12.10 1.04
C PRO A 328 25.78 10.77 0.45
N GLY A 329 25.68 10.65 -0.87
CA GLY A 329 26.22 9.52 -1.63
C GLY A 329 27.69 9.68 -2.03
N PRO A 330 28.24 8.69 -2.78
CA PRO A 330 27.56 7.49 -3.25
C PRO A 330 27.25 6.48 -2.14
N LEU A 331 26.06 5.87 -2.21
CA LEU A 331 25.57 4.85 -1.28
C LEU A 331 24.72 3.79 -2.02
N ASP A 332 24.40 2.69 -1.33
CA ASP A 332 23.46 1.65 -1.73
C ASP A 332 22.30 1.64 -0.71
N PRO A 333 21.16 2.28 -1.03
CA PRO A 333 20.01 2.35 -0.13
C PRO A 333 19.43 0.96 0.21
N ILE A 334 19.47 0.04 -0.76
CA ILE A 334 18.88 -1.31 -0.65
C ILE A 334 19.70 -2.15 0.31
N LYS A 335 21.03 -2.13 0.18
CA LYS A 335 21.93 -2.85 1.09
C LYS A 335 22.20 -2.10 2.39
N GLY A 336 21.78 -0.84 2.48
CA GLY A 336 22.07 0.02 3.63
C GLY A 336 23.56 0.36 3.80
N VAL A 337 24.30 0.46 2.69
CA VAL A 337 25.76 0.64 2.67
C VAL A 337 26.15 2.02 2.13
N ILE A 338 26.96 2.77 2.87
CA ILE A 338 27.64 3.97 2.36
C ILE A 338 28.89 3.54 1.60
N LYS A 339 29.07 3.98 0.35
CA LYS A 339 30.18 3.52 -0.51
C LYS A 339 31.43 4.36 -0.32
N ASN A 340 31.41 5.63 -0.74
CA ASN A 340 32.58 6.52 -0.59
C ASN A 340 32.19 7.98 -0.76
N PRO A 341 31.44 8.57 0.19
CA PRO A 341 30.97 9.96 0.09
C PRO A 341 32.16 10.93 0.13
N PRO A 342 32.32 11.82 -0.88
CA PRO A 342 33.45 12.75 -0.94
C PRO A 342 33.54 13.67 0.29
N ASN A 343 32.39 13.99 0.90
CA ASN A 343 32.30 14.88 2.05
C ASN A 343 32.49 14.17 3.41
N LEU A 344 32.51 12.83 3.43
CA LEU A 344 32.60 12.00 4.64
C LEU A 344 33.51 10.78 4.38
N PRO A 345 34.80 10.99 4.06
CA PRO A 345 35.71 9.93 3.61
C PRO A 345 35.89 8.79 4.62
N GLY A 346 35.68 9.05 5.93
CA GLY A 346 35.71 8.02 6.97
C GLY A 346 34.62 6.94 6.85
N LEU A 347 33.58 7.17 6.05
CA LEU A 347 32.43 6.24 5.91
C LEU A 347 32.55 5.29 4.71
N LYS A 348 33.75 5.09 4.18
CA LYS A 348 33.98 4.24 3.01
C LYS A 348 33.57 2.78 3.26
N ASN A 349 32.74 2.23 2.36
CA ASN A 349 32.21 0.86 2.36
C ASN A 349 31.62 0.44 3.71
N LEU A 350 30.84 1.33 4.33
CA LEU A 350 30.28 1.15 5.65
C LEU A 350 28.85 0.58 5.57
N PRO A 351 28.57 -0.64 6.10
CA PRO A 351 27.22 -1.16 6.26
C PRO A 351 26.50 -0.46 7.42
N LEU A 352 26.18 0.82 7.25
CA LEU A 352 25.66 1.69 8.32
C LEU A 352 24.36 1.16 8.92
N VAL A 353 23.43 0.71 8.07
CA VAL A 353 22.11 0.20 8.52
C VAL A 353 22.28 -0.97 9.48
N GLU A 354 23.07 -1.97 9.11
CA GLU A 354 23.30 -3.16 9.92
C GLU A 354 23.95 -2.81 11.26
N ILE A 355 24.95 -1.93 11.25
CA ILE A 355 25.63 -1.48 12.48
C ILE A 355 24.65 -0.76 13.42
N LEU A 356 23.82 0.13 12.89
CA LEU A 356 22.83 0.85 13.70
C LEU A 356 21.78 -0.11 14.26
N LYS A 357 21.25 -1.04 13.45
CA LYS A 357 20.29 -2.07 13.91
C LYS A 357 20.81 -2.84 15.11
N GLN A 358 22.01 -3.43 14.99
CA GLN A 358 22.61 -4.23 16.05
C GLN A 358 22.83 -3.43 17.34
N ARG A 359 23.29 -2.18 17.23
CA ARG A 359 23.56 -1.34 18.41
C ARG A 359 22.28 -0.90 19.11
N LEU A 360 21.28 -0.49 18.34
CA LEU A 360 19.99 -0.06 18.88
C LEU A 360 19.21 -1.23 19.49
N GLU A 361 19.27 -2.41 18.87
CA GLU A 361 18.64 -3.62 19.40
C GLU A 361 19.26 -4.05 20.74
N LYS A 362 20.59 -3.99 20.84
CA LYS A 362 21.29 -4.24 22.11
C LYS A 362 20.91 -3.23 23.19
N GLU A 363 20.67 -1.97 22.81
CA GLU A 363 20.40 -0.88 23.74
C GLU A 363 18.95 -0.88 24.27
N TYR A 364 17.97 -1.11 23.39
CA TYR A 364 16.55 -1.03 23.74
C TYR A 364 15.85 -2.39 23.86
N GLY A 365 16.56 -3.50 23.64
CA GLY A 365 16.01 -4.85 23.75
C GLY A 365 14.97 -5.20 22.69
N ARG A 366 14.92 -4.48 21.56
CA ARG A 366 14.04 -4.76 20.42
C ARG A 366 14.66 -4.37 19.08
N SER A 367 14.26 -5.06 18.03
CA SER A 367 14.67 -4.71 16.67
C SER A 367 14.05 -3.39 16.20
N PHE A 368 14.81 -2.64 15.39
CA PHE A 368 14.35 -1.44 14.70
C PHE A 368 14.51 -1.60 13.21
N ASP A 369 13.51 -1.14 12.47
CA ASP A 369 13.65 -0.89 11.05
C ASP A 369 14.51 0.35 10.84
N VAL A 370 15.67 0.17 10.18
CA VAL A 370 16.62 1.24 9.89
C VAL A 370 16.77 1.36 8.37
N PHE A 371 16.59 2.57 7.84
CA PHE A 371 16.63 2.86 6.42
C PHE A 371 17.71 3.90 6.10
N LEU A 372 18.37 3.71 4.97
CA LEU A 372 19.34 4.66 4.43
C LEU A 372 18.81 5.19 3.11
N GLN A 373 18.82 6.51 2.96
CA GLN A 373 18.42 7.18 1.73
C GLN A 373 19.42 8.28 1.37
N HIS A 374 19.57 8.55 0.07
CA HIS A 374 20.34 9.68 -0.39
C HIS A 374 19.64 10.99 -0.05
N ASP A 375 20.38 11.96 0.50
CA ASP A 375 19.85 13.24 0.98
C ASP A 375 18.97 14.00 -0.05
N ALA A 376 19.42 14.13 -1.30
CA ALA A 376 18.67 14.82 -2.36
C ALA A 376 17.44 14.04 -2.82
N ALA A 377 17.50 12.70 -2.92
CA ALA A 377 16.32 11.87 -3.22
C ALA A 377 15.31 11.89 -2.07
N ALA A 378 15.78 11.80 -0.82
CA ALA A 378 14.97 11.96 0.36
C ALA A 378 14.28 13.33 0.31
N THR A 379 15.04 14.41 0.17
CA THR A 379 14.50 15.78 0.10
C THR A 379 13.44 15.92 -1.00
N ALA A 380 13.69 15.35 -2.20
CA ALA A 380 12.73 15.33 -3.28
C ALA A 380 11.42 14.63 -2.89
N LEU A 381 11.50 13.46 -2.23
CA LEU A 381 10.34 12.73 -1.74
C LEU A 381 9.60 13.50 -0.64
N GLY A 382 10.34 14.13 0.27
CA GLY A 382 9.77 15.00 1.30
C GLY A 382 8.96 16.14 0.68
N GLU A 383 9.52 16.83 -0.31
CA GLU A 383 8.81 17.90 -1.04
C GLU A 383 7.63 17.40 -1.87
N ALA A 384 7.70 16.18 -2.41
CA ALA A 384 6.59 15.55 -3.12
C ALA A 384 5.40 15.26 -2.19
N LEU A 385 5.67 14.82 -0.96
CA LEU A 385 4.64 14.38 -0.02
C LEU A 385 4.13 15.48 0.90
N PHE A 386 5.00 16.38 1.33
CA PHE A 386 4.69 17.38 2.35
C PHE A 386 4.89 18.81 1.88
N GLY A 387 5.66 19.02 0.80
CA GLY A 387 6.14 20.33 0.38
C GLY A 387 5.56 20.84 -0.93
N ALA A 388 6.37 21.59 -1.67
CA ALA A 388 5.98 22.30 -2.88
C ALA A 388 5.79 21.39 -4.10
N GLY A 389 6.24 20.14 -4.01
CA GLY A 389 6.12 19.14 -5.08
C GLY A 389 4.77 18.41 -5.12
N LYS A 390 3.89 18.62 -4.13
CA LYS A 390 2.56 17.97 -4.04
C LYS A 390 1.69 18.13 -5.30
N GLU A 391 1.84 19.25 -6.00
CA GLU A 391 1.07 19.55 -7.21
C GLU A 391 1.56 18.74 -8.43
N PHE A 392 2.75 18.13 -8.36
CA PHE A 392 3.38 17.42 -9.47
C PHE A 392 3.49 15.92 -9.19
N LYS A 393 2.93 15.12 -10.09
CA LYS A 393 3.17 13.66 -10.07
C LYS A 393 4.62 13.30 -10.42
N SER A 394 5.28 14.11 -11.23
CA SER A 394 6.65 13.89 -11.69
C SER A 394 7.39 15.22 -11.78
N PHE A 395 8.56 15.33 -11.15
CA PHE A 395 9.39 16.53 -11.19
C PHE A 395 10.86 16.23 -10.90
N HIS A 396 11.74 17.13 -11.33
CA HIS A 396 13.16 17.10 -11.01
C HIS A 396 13.44 18.06 -9.85
N PHE A 397 13.84 17.52 -8.70
CA PHE A 397 14.31 18.28 -7.55
C PHE A 397 15.80 18.62 -7.70
N MET A 398 16.17 19.88 -7.48
CA MET A 398 17.57 20.31 -7.45
C MET A 398 17.87 21.08 -6.16
N THR A 399 18.83 20.58 -5.37
CA THR A 399 19.35 21.28 -4.19
C THR A 399 20.64 22.02 -4.53
N ILE A 400 20.67 23.32 -4.23
CA ILE A 400 21.81 24.20 -4.44
C ILE A 400 22.23 24.76 -3.08
N SER A 401 23.30 24.22 -2.53
CA SER A 401 23.81 24.53 -1.19
C SER A 401 25.34 24.62 -1.24
N THR A 402 26.08 24.02 -0.29
CA THR A 402 27.54 23.87 -0.39
C THR A 402 27.96 23.23 -1.70
N GLY A 403 27.21 22.23 -2.17
CA GLY A 403 27.32 21.61 -3.50
C GLY A 403 26.00 21.67 -4.26
N ILE A 404 25.89 20.89 -5.33
CA ILE A 404 24.66 20.72 -6.11
C ILE A 404 24.33 19.24 -6.17
N GLY A 405 23.11 18.88 -5.78
CA GLY A 405 22.57 17.53 -5.88
C GLY A 405 21.16 17.56 -6.46
N SER A 406 20.67 16.40 -6.89
CA SER A 406 19.34 16.27 -7.47
C SER A 406 18.63 15.00 -7.03
N GLY A 407 17.31 15.00 -7.17
CA GLY A 407 16.47 13.82 -6.99
C GLY A 407 15.32 13.90 -7.99
N ILE A 408 14.95 12.78 -8.59
CA ILE A 408 13.86 12.77 -9.58
C ILE A 408 12.68 12.03 -8.96
N ILE A 409 11.51 12.68 -9.01
CA ILE A 409 10.23 12.05 -8.67
C ILE A 409 9.53 11.71 -9.98
N ARG A 410 9.13 10.44 -10.12
CA ARG A 410 8.29 9.95 -11.23
C ARG A 410 7.09 9.22 -10.64
N ASN A 411 5.90 9.64 -11.03
CA ASN A 411 4.64 9.07 -10.54
C ASN A 411 4.56 8.98 -9.00
N GLY A 412 5.03 10.02 -8.31
CA GLY A 412 5.03 10.10 -6.85
C GLY A 412 6.14 9.30 -6.15
N GLN A 413 7.02 8.63 -6.90
CA GLN A 413 8.12 7.83 -6.34
C GLN A 413 9.49 8.40 -6.68
N ILE A 414 10.49 8.11 -5.86
CA ILE A 414 11.89 8.31 -6.22
C ILE A 414 12.21 7.46 -7.44
N TYR A 415 12.69 8.10 -8.50
CA TYR A 415 13.15 7.42 -9.70
C TYR A 415 14.58 6.89 -9.50
N TYR A 416 14.72 5.58 -9.63
CA TYR A 416 16.00 4.88 -9.67
C TYR A 416 16.30 4.51 -11.13
N GLY A 417 17.57 4.63 -11.54
CA GLY A 417 18.01 4.29 -12.90
C GLY A 417 17.86 2.81 -13.24
N GLU A 418 18.04 2.45 -14.52
CA GLU A 418 17.84 1.09 -15.03
C GLU A 418 18.71 0.00 -14.35
N ASP A 419 19.86 0.37 -13.78
CA ASP A 419 20.75 -0.54 -13.06
C ASP A 419 20.51 -0.57 -11.54
N GLY A 420 19.41 0.02 -11.07
CA GLY A 420 19.09 0.16 -9.64
C GLY A 420 19.99 1.15 -8.91
N LYS A 421 20.93 1.80 -9.60
CA LYS A 421 21.62 2.97 -9.06
C LYS A 421 20.69 4.15 -9.19
N GLN A 422 20.68 4.99 -8.17
CA GLN A 422 19.95 6.26 -8.25
C GLN A 422 20.49 7.07 -9.43
N PHE A 423 19.63 7.34 -10.41
CA PHE A 423 20.00 8.13 -11.58
C PHE A 423 20.34 9.56 -11.11
N ASP A 424 21.39 10.15 -11.67
CA ASP A 424 21.67 11.59 -11.70
C ASP A 424 21.97 12.33 -10.36
N ILE A 425 21.96 11.67 -9.20
CA ILE A 425 22.03 12.39 -7.90
C ILE A 425 23.33 13.20 -7.64
N GLY A 426 24.38 12.98 -8.44
CA GLY A 426 25.53 13.89 -8.53
C GLY A 426 25.90 14.34 -9.94
N GLU A 427 25.30 13.78 -10.99
CA GLU A 427 25.71 14.05 -12.38
C GLU A 427 25.28 15.44 -12.83
N THR A 428 24.09 15.87 -12.42
CA THR A 428 23.60 17.24 -12.64
C THR A 428 24.60 18.29 -12.12
N GLY A 429 25.16 18.09 -10.92
CA GLY A 429 26.22 18.96 -10.39
C GLY A 429 27.57 18.80 -11.11
N MET A 430 27.84 17.62 -11.68
CA MET A 430 29.08 17.30 -12.38
C MET A 430 29.06 17.65 -13.88
N MET A 431 27.94 18.16 -14.42
CA MET A 431 27.82 18.56 -15.81
C MET A 431 28.83 19.65 -16.18
N LYS A 432 29.62 19.40 -17.23
CA LYS A 432 30.61 20.32 -17.80
C LYS A 432 30.11 21.01 -19.07
N GLY A 433 30.87 21.98 -19.57
CA GLY A 433 30.59 22.65 -20.84
C GLY A 433 29.40 23.63 -20.82
N LEU A 434 28.99 24.09 -19.63
CA LEU A 434 27.98 25.16 -19.49
C LEU A 434 28.59 26.56 -19.63
N ASP A 435 29.89 26.70 -19.35
CA ASP A 435 30.66 27.91 -19.58
C ASP A 435 31.59 27.72 -20.79
N PRO A 436 31.37 28.40 -21.93
CA PRO A 436 32.23 28.29 -23.10
C PRO A 436 33.68 28.69 -22.85
N ASP A 437 33.92 29.64 -21.93
CA ASP A 437 35.26 30.12 -21.59
C ASP A 437 35.97 29.19 -20.60
N ARG A 438 35.17 28.42 -19.83
CA ARG A 438 35.67 27.49 -18.80
C ARG A 438 35.00 26.11 -18.93
N PRO A 439 35.12 25.42 -20.08
CA PRO A 439 34.35 24.22 -20.38
C PRO A 439 34.72 23.02 -19.50
N HIS A 440 35.90 23.06 -18.86
CA HIS A 440 36.38 22.03 -17.96
C HIS A 440 35.73 22.06 -16.57
N LEU A 441 35.15 23.20 -16.17
CA LEU A 441 34.45 23.35 -14.90
C LEU A 441 33.07 22.71 -14.98
N ASN A 442 32.67 22.05 -13.91
CA ASN A 442 31.32 21.51 -13.77
C ASN A 442 30.35 22.52 -13.14
N LEU A 443 29.04 22.24 -13.20
CA LEU A 443 27.99 23.09 -12.65
C LEU A 443 28.22 23.42 -11.17
N MET A 444 28.69 22.46 -10.37
CA MET A 444 29.00 22.67 -8.96
C MET A 444 30.12 23.71 -8.77
N GLN A 445 31.18 23.65 -9.57
CA GLN A 445 32.28 24.62 -9.58
C GLN A 445 31.88 26.00 -10.15
N LEU A 446 30.72 26.08 -10.80
CA LEU A 446 30.21 27.31 -11.41
C LEU A 446 29.13 28.01 -10.57
N ALA A 447 28.29 27.26 -9.86
CA ALA A 447 27.05 27.79 -9.25
C ALA A 447 26.75 27.36 -7.81
N SER A 448 27.54 26.45 -7.21
CA SER A 448 27.35 26.09 -5.80
C SER A 448 27.70 27.24 -4.85
N GLY A 449 27.33 27.11 -3.57
CA GLY A 449 27.73 28.06 -2.53
C GLY A 449 29.25 28.18 -2.37
N LEU A 450 30.00 27.08 -2.57
CA LEU A 450 31.46 27.12 -2.61
C LEU A 450 31.97 27.91 -3.83
N ALA A 451 31.36 27.74 -5.00
CA ALA A 451 31.72 28.49 -6.20
C ALA A 451 31.45 30.00 -6.05
N ILE A 452 30.31 30.37 -5.48
CA ILE A 452 29.97 31.77 -5.20
C ILE A 452 30.99 32.41 -4.25
N ALA A 453 31.34 31.71 -3.17
CA ALA A 453 32.35 32.19 -2.23
C ALA A 453 33.72 32.34 -2.90
N GLU A 454 34.13 31.35 -3.70
CA GLU A 454 35.42 31.36 -4.38
C GLU A 454 35.55 32.48 -5.42
N GLU A 455 34.51 32.75 -6.19
CA GLU A 455 34.49 33.87 -7.13
C GLU A 455 34.57 35.22 -6.40
N ALA A 456 33.96 35.34 -5.22
CA ALA A 456 34.08 36.54 -4.40
C ALA A 456 35.50 36.71 -3.84
N ARG A 457 36.17 35.64 -3.40
CA ARG A 457 37.58 35.70 -2.98
C ARG A 457 38.49 36.15 -4.12
N LYS A 458 38.32 35.58 -5.31
CA LYS A 458 39.05 36.01 -6.51
C LYS A 458 38.79 37.48 -6.87
N ALA A 459 37.59 37.99 -6.64
CA ALA A 459 37.28 39.41 -6.86
C ALA A 459 38.01 40.30 -5.84
N ILE A 460 38.05 39.89 -4.56
CA ILE A 460 38.81 40.59 -3.51
C ILE A 460 40.29 40.67 -3.85
N GLU A 461 40.89 39.56 -4.29
CA GLU A 461 42.29 39.50 -4.75
C GLU A 461 42.57 40.44 -5.92
N LYS A 462 41.56 40.67 -6.78
CA LYS A 462 41.62 41.60 -7.92
C LYS A 462 41.29 43.05 -7.57
N GLY A 463 41.03 43.35 -6.30
CA GLY A 463 40.87 44.73 -5.80
C GLY A 463 39.52 45.07 -5.17
N GLU A 464 38.53 44.18 -5.21
CA GLU A 464 37.17 44.40 -4.68
C GLU A 464 37.11 44.23 -3.14
N LYS A 465 37.89 45.03 -2.42
CA LYS A 465 38.07 44.91 -0.96
C LYS A 465 36.80 45.18 -0.14
N GLU A 466 35.78 45.83 -0.71
CA GLU A 466 34.53 46.11 0.00
C GLU A 466 33.81 44.85 0.48
N LEU A 467 33.97 43.72 -0.23
CA LEU A 467 33.40 42.43 0.15
C LEU A 467 33.94 41.91 1.48
N LEU A 468 35.16 42.29 1.88
CA LEU A 468 35.75 41.87 3.16
C LEU A 468 34.98 42.41 4.36
N ARG A 469 34.25 43.52 4.22
CA ARG A 469 33.44 44.12 5.31
C ARG A 469 32.32 43.20 5.80
N PHE A 470 31.94 42.22 4.97
CA PHE A 470 30.87 41.27 5.27
C PHE A 470 31.43 39.94 5.80
N ALA A 471 32.75 39.73 5.73
CA ALA A 471 33.39 38.54 6.26
C ALA A 471 33.62 38.66 7.77
N GLU A 472 33.48 37.55 8.49
CA GLU A 472 33.88 37.49 9.90
C GLU A 472 35.38 37.79 10.02
N ASP A 473 35.76 38.62 10.99
CA ASP A 473 37.12 39.18 11.16
C ASP A 473 37.70 39.92 9.94
N SER A 474 36.88 40.26 8.93
CA SER A 474 37.36 40.83 7.66
C SER A 474 38.43 39.99 6.95
N LYS A 475 38.36 38.67 7.10
CA LYS A 475 39.30 37.70 6.52
C LYS A 475 38.76 37.09 5.23
N ILE A 476 39.63 36.88 4.25
CA ILE A 476 39.24 36.36 2.92
C ILE A 476 38.76 34.90 2.98
N GLU A 477 39.36 34.11 3.86
CA GLU A 477 39.01 32.72 4.13
C GLU A 477 37.57 32.57 4.65
N ASN A 478 37.07 33.59 5.36
CA ASN A 478 35.74 33.62 5.96
C ASN A 478 34.63 34.10 5.00
N ILE A 479 34.97 34.38 3.73
CA ILE A 479 33.97 34.68 2.71
C ILE A 479 33.14 33.43 2.39
N THR A 480 31.81 33.57 2.45
CA THR A 480 30.84 32.51 2.14
C THR A 480 29.77 33.00 1.16
N ALA A 481 28.96 32.11 0.58
CA ALA A 481 27.80 32.53 -0.23
C ALA A 481 26.80 33.40 0.54
N LYS A 482 26.68 33.20 1.87
CA LYS A 482 25.86 34.05 2.75
C LYS A 482 26.41 35.47 2.80
N THR A 483 27.73 35.60 2.98
CA THR A 483 28.44 36.88 2.94
C THR A 483 28.22 37.63 1.62
N VAL A 484 28.32 36.92 0.49
CA VAL A 484 28.08 37.51 -0.85
C VAL A 484 26.61 37.93 -1.01
N SER A 485 25.66 37.15 -0.49
CA SER A 485 24.24 37.51 -0.47
C SER A 485 23.97 38.79 0.31
N GLU A 486 24.57 38.94 1.49
CA GLU A 486 24.46 40.15 2.32
C GLU A 486 25.03 41.38 1.62
N ALA A 487 26.20 41.24 0.98
CA ALA A 487 26.79 42.30 0.15
C ALA A 487 25.88 42.70 -1.02
N ALA A 488 25.29 41.71 -1.71
CA ALA A 488 24.36 41.97 -2.82
C ALA A 488 23.08 42.69 -2.39
N LYS A 489 22.57 42.40 -1.18
CA LYS A 489 21.44 43.11 -0.57
C LYS A 489 21.78 44.58 -0.28
N GLN A 490 23.05 44.89 0.01
CA GLN A 490 23.55 46.26 0.13
C GLN A 490 23.96 46.88 -1.22
N ASN A 491 23.48 46.33 -2.34
CA ASN A 491 23.75 46.81 -3.69
C ASN A 491 25.22 46.79 -4.12
N ASN A 492 26.07 45.97 -3.49
CA ASN A 492 27.41 45.75 -4.02
C ASN A 492 27.33 45.10 -5.42
N LYS A 493 27.87 45.79 -6.42
CA LYS A 493 27.74 45.41 -7.84
C LYS A 493 28.38 44.05 -8.12
N THR A 494 29.61 43.85 -7.65
CA THR A 494 30.38 42.61 -7.81
C THR A 494 29.64 41.41 -7.21
N ALA A 495 29.11 41.54 -6.00
CA ALA A 495 28.33 40.49 -5.35
C ALA A 495 27.08 40.11 -6.16
N ARG A 496 26.36 41.11 -6.69
CA ARG A 496 25.17 40.86 -7.53
C ARG A 496 25.53 40.13 -8.82
N GLU A 497 26.61 40.53 -9.48
CA GLU A 497 27.10 39.89 -10.71
C GLU A 497 27.49 38.42 -10.48
N ILE A 498 28.17 38.12 -9.39
CA ILE A 498 28.54 36.75 -9.00
C ILE A 498 27.29 35.88 -8.83
N ILE A 499 26.29 36.38 -8.07
CA ILE A 499 25.02 35.66 -7.83
C ILE A 499 24.24 35.45 -9.12
N GLN A 500 24.10 36.49 -9.95
CA GLN A 500 23.40 36.39 -11.23
C GLN A 500 24.09 35.43 -12.18
N ARG A 501 25.43 35.40 -12.20
CA ARG A 501 26.19 34.44 -13.01
C ARG A 501 25.96 33.00 -12.54
N ALA A 502 25.95 32.75 -11.23
CA ALA A 502 25.60 31.44 -10.69
C ALA A 502 24.17 31.01 -11.10
N GLY A 503 23.19 31.92 -10.97
CA GLY A 503 21.80 31.66 -11.39
C GLY A 503 21.67 31.33 -12.88
N ARG A 504 22.41 32.03 -13.74
CA ARG A 504 22.44 31.74 -15.19
C ARG A 504 22.92 30.32 -15.49
N TYR A 505 23.98 29.83 -14.83
CA TYR A 505 24.45 28.45 -15.07
C TYR A 505 23.43 27.40 -14.63
N ILE A 506 22.69 27.63 -13.53
CA ILE A 506 21.57 26.77 -13.15
C ILE A 506 20.48 26.81 -14.22
N GLY A 507 20.10 28.00 -14.70
CA GLY A 507 19.13 28.17 -15.80
C GLY A 507 19.53 27.41 -17.06
N LEU A 508 20.81 27.45 -17.46
CA LEU A 508 21.32 26.68 -18.59
C LEU A 508 21.20 25.15 -18.38
N ARG A 509 21.41 24.65 -17.15
CA ARG A 509 21.18 23.22 -16.87
C ARG A 509 19.71 22.87 -16.99
N LEU A 510 18.81 23.69 -16.44
CA LEU A 510 17.37 23.47 -16.54
C LEU A 510 16.89 23.48 -18.00
N VAL A 511 17.43 24.36 -18.85
CA VAL A 511 17.15 24.35 -20.30
C VAL A 511 17.48 23.00 -20.94
N LYS A 512 18.62 22.40 -20.60
CA LYS A 512 19.00 21.07 -21.10
C LYS A 512 18.08 19.97 -20.56
N LEU A 513 17.71 20.02 -19.28
CA LEU A 513 16.74 19.07 -18.70
C LEU A 513 15.37 19.16 -19.38
N ILE A 514 14.92 20.37 -19.73
CA ILE A 514 13.70 20.57 -20.52
C ILE A 514 13.82 19.91 -21.90
N GLU A 515 14.98 19.99 -22.54
CA GLU A 515 15.25 19.30 -23.83
C GLU A 515 15.30 17.78 -23.68
N GLU A 516 15.71 17.29 -22.51
CA GLU A 516 15.72 15.87 -22.13
C GLU A 516 14.31 15.35 -21.73
N GLY A 517 13.29 16.21 -21.71
CA GLY A 517 11.88 15.85 -21.46
C GLY A 517 11.39 16.09 -20.03
N GLU A 518 12.13 16.83 -19.21
CA GLU A 518 11.65 17.25 -17.88
C GLU A 518 10.73 18.47 -17.97
N GLU A 519 9.55 18.38 -17.36
CA GLU A 519 8.53 19.44 -17.43
C GLU A 519 8.44 20.28 -16.16
N HIS A 520 8.67 19.68 -14.98
CA HIS A 520 8.46 20.32 -13.68
C HIS A 520 9.73 20.26 -12.83
N PHE A 521 10.00 21.34 -12.09
CA PHE A 521 11.18 21.48 -11.26
C PHE A 521 10.84 22.00 -9.87
N VAL A 522 11.53 21.47 -8.86
CA VAL A 522 11.49 22.00 -7.50
C VAL A 522 12.91 22.35 -7.07
N LEU A 523 13.15 23.62 -6.74
CA LEU A 523 14.48 24.12 -6.38
C LEU A 523 14.58 24.35 -4.86
N GLY A 524 15.62 23.79 -4.24
CA GLY A 524 15.87 23.91 -2.80
C GLY A 524 17.34 24.20 -2.47
N GLY A 525 17.66 24.24 -1.17
CA GLY A 525 19.02 24.42 -0.67
C GLY A 525 19.37 25.84 -0.22
N GLY A 526 20.55 25.99 0.41
CA GLY A 526 20.95 27.24 1.07
C GLY A 526 21.14 28.43 0.13
N VAL A 527 21.57 28.20 -1.11
CA VAL A 527 21.79 29.26 -2.12
C VAL A 527 20.48 29.80 -2.66
N VAL A 528 19.44 28.97 -2.75
CA VAL A 528 18.09 29.38 -3.17
C VAL A 528 17.51 30.46 -2.23
N LYS A 529 17.94 30.47 -0.95
CA LYS A 529 17.54 31.50 0.04
C LYS A 529 18.10 32.90 -0.24
N ILE A 530 18.98 33.07 -1.22
CA ILE A 530 19.37 34.40 -1.74
C ILE A 530 18.14 35.13 -2.30
N GLY A 531 17.14 34.39 -2.78
CA GLY A 531 15.85 34.92 -3.17
C GLY A 531 15.83 35.49 -4.60
N PRO A 532 15.04 36.54 -4.87
CA PRO A 532 14.69 36.96 -6.23
C PRO A 532 15.88 37.22 -7.15
N LEU A 533 17.00 37.72 -6.63
CA LEU A 533 18.19 38.00 -7.45
C LEU A 533 18.74 36.74 -8.15
N PHE A 534 18.75 35.61 -7.44
CA PHE A 534 19.23 34.34 -7.96
C PHE A 534 18.16 33.65 -8.81
N ILE A 535 16.91 33.63 -8.32
CA ILE A 535 15.78 32.97 -9.01
C ILE A 535 15.42 33.66 -10.33
N ASN A 536 15.44 34.99 -10.38
CA ASN A 536 15.16 35.72 -11.62
C ASN A 536 16.23 35.44 -12.68
N ALA A 537 17.51 35.34 -12.29
CA ALA A 537 18.58 34.98 -13.22
C ALA A 537 18.38 33.57 -13.84
N ILE A 538 17.85 32.62 -13.07
CA ILE A 538 17.46 31.29 -13.59
C ILE A 538 16.31 31.43 -14.60
N LYS A 539 15.23 32.11 -14.19
CA LYS A 539 14.02 32.29 -15.01
C LYS A 539 14.31 33.03 -16.32
N GLU A 540 15.14 34.07 -16.27
CA GLU A 540 15.57 34.85 -17.45
C GLU A 540 16.36 34.00 -18.44
N GLU A 541 17.29 33.17 -17.95
CA GLU A 541 18.10 32.32 -18.82
C GLU A 541 17.27 31.20 -19.48
N ILE A 542 16.29 30.65 -18.75
CA ILE A 542 15.30 29.72 -19.33
C ILE A 542 14.47 30.42 -20.40
N LYS A 543 13.90 31.59 -20.09
CA LYS A 543 13.05 32.35 -21.01
C LYS A 543 13.78 32.71 -22.31
N LYS A 544 15.08 32.98 -22.23
CA LYS A 544 15.94 33.27 -23.39
C LYS A 544 16.06 32.08 -24.36
N HIS A 545 16.10 30.84 -23.85
CA HIS A 545 16.29 29.64 -24.67
C HIS A 545 14.99 28.88 -24.96
N LYS A 546 14.01 28.97 -24.06
CA LYS A 546 12.71 28.28 -24.07
C LYS A 546 11.59 29.30 -23.78
N PRO A 547 11.32 30.25 -24.71
CA PRO A 547 10.37 31.34 -24.47
C PRO A 547 8.92 30.88 -24.24
N THR A 548 8.57 29.66 -24.66
CA THR A 548 7.25 29.05 -24.47
C THR A 548 7.11 28.28 -23.15
N PHE A 549 8.21 28.09 -22.40
CA PHE A 549 8.17 27.37 -21.13
C PHE A 549 7.66 28.30 -20.02
N ASN A 550 6.55 27.93 -19.36
CA ASN A 550 6.00 28.73 -18.26
C ASN A 550 6.76 28.46 -16.95
N THR A 551 7.65 29.38 -16.57
CA THR A 551 8.47 29.22 -15.37
C THR A 551 7.70 29.42 -14.06
N GLU A 552 6.54 30.07 -14.06
CA GLU A 552 5.75 30.25 -12.83
C GLU A 552 4.96 28.99 -12.46
N ASP A 553 4.44 28.29 -13.47
CA ASP A 553 3.67 27.06 -13.26
C ASP A 553 4.60 25.87 -13.01
N ASN A 554 5.75 25.82 -13.70
CA ASN A 554 6.59 24.63 -13.76
C ASN A 554 7.81 24.66 -12.83
N ILE A 555 8.13 25.78 -12.18
CA ILE A 555 9.25 25.88 -11.23
C ILE A 555 8.74 26.33 -9.87
N LYS A 556 8.85 25.45 -8.89
CA LYS A 556 8.51 25.74 -7.49
C LYS A 556 9.76 25.84 -6.63
N ILE A 557 9.65 26.60 -5.54
CA ILE A 557 10.69 26.69 -4.52
C ILE A 557 10.31 25.77 -3.37
N ALA A 558 11.24 24.92 -2.94
CA ALA A 558 11.07 24.01 -1.82
C ALA A 558 10.72 24.75 -0.51
N ILE A 559 9.78 24.22 0.26
CA ILE A 559 9.22 24.90 1.45
C ILE A 559 9.56 24.23 2.78
N LEU A 560 9.96 22.96 2.79
CA LEU A 560 10.20 22.20 4.04
C LEU A 560 11.55 22.52 4.69
N GLY A 561 12.46 23.16 3.94
CA GLY A 561 13.73 23.64 4.47
C GLY A 561 14.60 22.51 5.03
N ALA A 562 15.07 22.66 6.28
CA ALA A 562 16.02 21.73 6.90
C ALA A 562 15.38 20.37 7.29
N GLN A 563 14.05 20.29 7.35
CA GLN A 563 13.35 19.06 7.71
C GLN A 563 13.13 18.13 6.50
N ALA A 564 13.26 18.66 5.28
CA ALA A 564 12.89 17.99 4.05
C ALA A 564 13.62 16.64 3.85
N GLY A 565 14.92 16.60 4.13
CA GLY A 565 15.72 15.37 4.03
C GLY A 565 15.29 14.31 5.04
N MET A 566 15.03 14.71 6.29
CA MET A 566 14.52 13.79 7.33
C MET A 566 13.12 13.28 7.00
N LEU A 567 12.19 14.18 6.64
CA LEU A 567 10.82 13.85 6.22
C LEU A 567 10.79 12.92 5.01
N GLY A 568 11.68 13.15 4.06
CA GLY A 568 11.86 12.29 2.90
C GLY A 568 12.45 10.92 3.22
N ALA A 569 13.42 10.87 4.13
CA ALA A 569 14.04 9.62 4.55
C ALA A 569 13.03 8.77 5.32
N ILE A 570 12.28 9.34 6.26
CA ILE A 570 11.22 8.61 6.97
C ILE A 570 10.10 8.22 6.02
N SER A 571 9.80 9.01 4.97
CA SER A 571 8.84 8.60 3.93
C SER A 571 9.35 7.47 3.03
N SER A 572 10.67 7.30 2.94
CA SER A 572 11.30 6.15 2.29
C SER A 572 11.21 4.89 3.14
N ILE A 573 10.97 5.02 4.45
CA ILE A 573 10.40 3.94 5.23
C ILE A 573 9.00 3.77 4.65
N SER A 574 8.81 2.74 3.81
CA SER A 574 7.52 2.41 3.20
C SER A 574 6.44 2.04 4.23
N HIS A 575 6.48 2.54 5.47
CA HIS A 575 5.59 2.21 6.59
C HIS A 575 5.20 3.46 7.38
N PHE A 576 5.76 4.63 7.04
CA PHE A 576 5.54 5.84 7.83
C PHE A 576 4.26 6.58 7.45
N LEU A 577 3.79 6.45 6.20
CA LEU A 577 2.66 7.24 5.66
C LEU A 577 1.30 6.54 5.74
N VAL A 578 1.24 5.23 5.98
CA VAL A 578 -0.03 4.52 6.15
C VAL A 578 -0.13 3.95 7.56
N LEU A 579 -0.87 4.71 8.36
CA LEU A 579 -1.60 4.34 9.56
C LEU A 579 -1.81 2.82 9.72
N GLY A 580 -1.06 2.18 10.62
CA GLY A 580 -1.43 0.86 11.18
C GLY A 580 -1.70 -0.28 10.19
N ALA A 581 -1.33 -0.15 8.91
CA ALA A 581 -1.70 -1.13 7.89
C ALA A 581 -0.74 -2.33 7.94
N GLU A 582 -1.30 -3.53 8.01
CA GLU A 582 -0.55 -4.78 8.00
C GLU A 582 0.31 -4.90 6.74
N ARG A 583 1.53 -5.37 6.91
CA ARG A 583 2.46 -5.69 5.80
C ARG A 583 2.07 -7.05 5.24
N ILE A 584 1.67 -7.07 3.98
CA ILE A 584 1.18 -8.27 3.31
C ILE A 584 2.24 -8.81 2.37
N GLY A 585 2.80 -9.98 2.72
CA GLY A 585 3.71 -10.72 1.86
C GLY A 585 2.94 -11.61 0.91
N ILE A 586 3.14 -11.49 -0.40
CA ILE A 586 2.50 -12.33 -1.41
C ILE A 586 3.57 -13.08 -2.21
N THR A 587 3.56 -14.41 -2.09
CA THR A 587 4.28 -15.29 -3.02
C THR A 587 3.35 -15.62 -4.20
N GLY A 588 3.91 -15.81 -5.40
CA GLY A 588 3.08 -16.08 -6.58
C GLY A 588 2.28 -14.85 -7.03
N GLY A 589 2.70 -13.64 -6.64
CA GLY A 589 2.05 -12.38 -7.02
C GLY A 589 2.02 -12.10 -8.53
N THR A 590 2.82 -12.80 -9.33
CA THR A 590 2.78 -12.71 -10.80
C THR A 590 1.74 -13.64 -11.44
N GLY A 591 1.13 -14.54 -10.66
CA GLY A 591 0.08 -15.46 -11.11
C GLY A 591 -1.29 -14.78 -11.32
N SER A 592 -2.25 -15.53 -11.85
CA SER A 592 -3.60 -15.03 -12.13
C SER A 592 -4.31 -14.52 -10.88
N ILE A 593 -4.27 -15.28 -9.78
CA ILE A 593 -4.87 -14.89 -8.50
C ILE A 593 -4.04 -13.78 -7.84
N GLY A 594 -2.74 -14.00 -7.67
CA GLY A 594 -1.87 -13.07 -6.95
C GLY A 594 -1.86 -11.66 -7.55
N SER A 595 -1.79 -11.53 -8.88
CA SER A 595 -1.76 -10.21 -9.53
C SER A 595 -3.07 -9.44 -9.39
N GLN A 596 -4.21 -10.13 -9.37
CA GLN A 596 -5.50 -9.49 -9.13
C GLN A 596 -5.70 -9.18 -7.66
N PHE A 597 -5.23 -10.05 -6.76
CA PHE A 597 -5.30 -9.81 -5.32
C PHE A 597 -4.52 -8.57 -4.92
N ILE A 598 -3.33 -8.37 -5.50
CA ILE A 598 -2.53 -7.15 -5.29
C ILE A 598 -3.31 -5.90 -5.68
N LYS A 599 -3.93 -5.88 -6.87
CA LYS A 599 -4.76 -4.74 -7.32
C LYS A 599 -5.99 -4.53 -6.44
N TRP A 600 -6.61 -5.63 -6.00
CA TRP A 600 -7.77 -5.62 -5.13
C TRP A 600 -7.43 -4.97 -3.80
N LEU A 601 -6.34 -5.41 -3.16
CA LEU A 601 -5.82 -4.83 -1.93
C LEU A 601 -5.48 -3.36 -2.12
N LEU A 602 -4.73 -2.97 -3.15
CA LEU A 602 -4.39 -1.56 -3.36
C LEU A 602 -5.61 -0.64 -3.55
N LYS A 603 -6.70 -1.16 -4.13
CA LYS A 603 -7.93 -0.40 -4.37
C LYS A 603 -8.81 -0.30 -3.13
N ARG A 604 -8.81 -1.32 -2.27
CA ARG A 604 -9.76 -1.48 -1.16
C ARG A 604 -9.14 -1.36 0.23
N ARG A 605 -7.81 -1.45 0.32
CA ARG A 605 -7.02 -1.38 1.55
C ARG A 605 -5.79 -0.48 1.34
N GLY A 606 -5.38 0.20 2.41
CA GLY A 606 -4.14 0.97 2.44
C GLY A 606 -2.87 0.11 2.57
N SER A 607 -2.96 -1.23 2.54
CA SER A 607 -1.87 -2.14 2.88
C SER A 607 -0.61 -1.98 2.02
N TYR A 608 0.55 -2.15 2.66
CA TYR A 608 1.81 -2.35 1.97
C TYR A 608 1.96 -3.80 1.56
N ILE A 609 2.44 -4.02 0.34
CA ILE A 609 2.46 -5.33 -0.29
C ILE A 609 3.87 -5.66 -0.75
N ASP A 610 4.48 -6.63 -0.08
CA ASP A 610 5.72 -7.25 -0.54
C ASP A 610 5.40 -8.39 -1.50
N VAL A 611 5.99 -8.36 -2.68
CA VAL A 611 5.81 -9.43 -3.67
C VAL A 611 7.13 -10.15 -3.88
N LEU A 612 7.18 -11.43 -3.56
CA LEU A 612 8.34 -12.28 -3.79
C LEU A 612 8.28 -12.89 -5.20
N VAL A 613 9.27 -12.58 -6.03
CA VAL A 613 9.36 -13.08 -7.42
C VAL A 613 10.71 -13.74 -7.68
N ARG A 614 10.72 -14.84 -8.42
CA ARG A 614 11.97 -15.56 -8.73
C ARG A 614 12.87 -14.81 -9.72
N SER A 615 12.29 -14.08 -10.68
CA SER A 615 13.05 -13.34 -11.69
C SER A 615 12.41 -11.98 -11.98
N LEU A 616 13.24 -10.92 -12.06
CA LEU A 616 12.79 -9.62 -12.57
C LEU A 616 12.53 -9.63 -14.09
N ASN A 617 13.02 -10.62 -14.85
CA ASN A 617 12.65 -10.78 -16.26
C ASN A 617 11.23 -11.35 -16.45
N ASP A 618 10.60 -11.86 -15.38
CA ASP A 618 9.15 -12.07 -15.38
C ASP A 618 8.37 -10.75 -15.52
N ARG A 619 9.02 -9.57 -15.54
CA ARG A 619 8.42 -8.25 -15.89
C ARG A 619 7.49 -8.27 -17.10
N ALA A 620 7.74 -9.09 -18.11
CA ALA A 620 6.84 -9.25 -19.26
C ALA A 620 5.50 -9.96 -18.92
N ARG A 621 5.43 -10.66 -17.78
CA ARG A 621 4.23 -11.26 -17.16
C ARG A 621 3.66 -10.42 -16.01
N ILE A 622 4.38 -9.39 -15.55
CA ILE A 622 4.00 -8.61 -14.36
C ILE A 622 2.81 -7.72 -14.72
N ARG A 623 1.61 -8.21 -14.39
CA ARG A 623 0.36 -7.44 -14.38
C ARG A 623 0.24 -6.59 -13.11
N LEU A 624 1.34 -6.16 -12.51
CA LEU A 624 1.36 -5.43 -11.22
C LEU A 624 1.49 -3.93 -11.45
N PRO A 625 0.82 -3.09 -10.65
CA PRO A 625 0.97 -1.64 -10.71
C PRO A 625 2.27 -1.22 -10.00
N LEU A 626 3.43 -1.51 -10.61
CA LEU A 626 4.76 -1.26 -10.03
C LEU A 626 5.02 0.21 -9.68
N SER A 627 4.23 1.14 -10.23
CA SER A 627 4.26 2.56 -9.90
C SER A 627 3.56 2.93 -8.59
N ASP A 628 2.86 1.99 -7.95
CA ASP A 628 2.23 2.22 -6.64
C ASP A 628 3.29 2.08 -5.53
N PHE A 629 3.49 3.14 -4.74
CA PHE A 629 4.53 3.21 -3.70
C PHE A 629 4.30 2.20 -2.57
N ARG A 630 3.10 1.62 -2.49
CA ARG A 630 2.74 0.58 -1.53
C ARG A 630 3.23 -0.81 -1.94
N ILE A 631 3.70 -1.00 -3.18
CA ILE A 631 4.25 -2.29 -3.64
C ILE A 631 5.78 -2.29 -3.56
N ARG A 632 6.33 -3.35 -2.96
CA ARG A 632 7.76 -3.66 -3.01
C ARG A 632 7.97 -5.04 -3.61
N VAL A 633 8.66 -5.11 -4.75
CA VAL A 633 9.00 -6.38 -5.40
C VAL A 633 10.39 -6.84 -4.96
N LYS A 634 10.48 -8.00 -4.32
CA LYS A 634 11.75 -8.64 -3.94
C LYS A 634 12.05 -9.79 -4.89
N GLN A 635 13.26 -9.79 -5.47
CA GLN A 635 13.70 -10.89 -6.32
C GLN A 635 14.42 -11.95 -5.47
N ALA A 636 13.77 -13.08 -5.22
CA ALA A 636 14.39 -14.24 -4.58
C ALA A 636 13.65 -15.53 -4.94
N ASP A 637 14.36 -16.66 -4.86
CA ASP A 637 13.74 -17.99 -4.90
C ASP A 637 13.25 -18.35 -3.49
N LEU A 638 12.23 -19.21 -3.36
CA LEU A 638 11.80 -19.70 -2.04
C LEU A 638 12.85 -20.61 -1.38
N LEU A 639 13.87 -21.03 -2.13
CA LEU A 639 15.05 -21.71 -1.62
C LEU A 639 16.15 -20.73 -1.17
N ASP A 640 15.98 -19.41 -1.31
CA ASP A 640 16.92 -18.44 -0.74
C ASP A 640 16.53 -18.14 0.72
N ILE A 641 17.13 -18.87 1.66
CA ILE A 641 16.72 -18.85 3.07
C ILE A 641 16.86 -17.46 3.69
N GLU A 642 17.95 -16.74 3.41
CA GLU A 642 18.17 -15.42 3.98
C GLU A 642 17.13 -14.41 3.48
N GLU A 643 16.86 -14.41 2.18
CA GLU A 643 15.86 -13.51 1.60
C GLU A 643 14.43 -13.91 1.96
N LEU A 644 14.14 -15.21 2.07
CA LEU A 644 12.84 -15.72 2.52
C LEU A 644 12.59 -15.38 3.99
N GLU A 645 13.59 -15.52 4.86
CA GLU A 645 13.49 -15.16 6.27
C GLU A 645 13.27 -13.65 6.44
N LYS A 646 14.02 -12.80 5.72
CA LYS A 646 13.76 -11.35 5.68
C LYS A 646 12.36 -11.04 5.16
N PHE A 647 11.88 -11.73 4.13
CA PHE A 647 10.54 -11.56 3.60
C PHE A 647 9.48 -11.93 4.66
N VAL A 648 9.67 -13.02 5.41
CA VAL A 648 8.76 -13.41 6.50
C VAL A 648 8.78 -12.39 7.64
N ILE A 649 9.96 -11.95 8.07
CA ILE A 649 10.10 -10.98 9.17
C ILE A 649 9.41 -9.65 8.82
N ASP A 650 9.62 -9.18 7.59
CA ASP A 650 9.09 -7.90 7.09
C ASP A 650 7.57 -7.88 6.95
N ASN A 651 6.88 -9.03 6.96
CA ASN A 651 5.44 -9.09 6.72
C ASN A 651 4.69 -9.62 7.94
N ASP A 652 3.52 -9.06 8.20
CA ASP A 652 2.63 -9.48 9.30
C ASP A 652 1.80 -10.70 8.89
N ILE A 653 1.41 -10.72 7.61
CA ILE A 653 0.58 -11.74 7.00
C ILE A 653 1.20 -12.16 5.68
N ILE A 654 1.23 -13.47 5.43
CA ILE A 654 1.82 -14.05 4.23
C ILE A 654 0.76 -14.84 3.48
N PHE A 655 0.49 -14.43 2.24
CA PHE A 655 -0.30 -15.19 1.28
C PHE A 655 0.61 -16.05 0.42
N HIS A 656 0.58 -17.35 0.69
CA HIS A 656 1.25 -18.36 -0.11
C HIS A 656 0.36 -18.80 -1.28
N LEU A 657 0.42 -18.04 -2.38
CA LEU A 657 -0.32 -18.29 -3.63
C LEU A 657 0.56 -18.92 -4.72
N ALA A 658 1.87 -19.05 -4.46
CA ALA A 658 2.79 -19.70 -5.39
C ALA A 658 2.50 -21.20 -5.48
N ALA A 659 2.12 -21.66 -6.66
CA ALA A 659 2.05 -23.08 -6.97
C ALA A 659 2.36 -23.29 -8.45
N TRP A 660 3.23 -24.24 -8.75
CA TRP A 660 3.50 -24.60 -10.14
C TRP A 660 2.47 -25.62 -10.62
N SER A 661 1.68 -25.25 -11.64
CA SER A 661 0.56 -26.06 -12.14
C SER A 661 0.60 -26.33 -13.65
N LYS A 662 1.68 -25.95 -14.36
CA LYS A 662 1.72 -25.98 -15.84
C LYS A 662 1.39 -27.37 -16.42
N SER A 663 0.22 -27.45 -17.06
CA SER A 663 -0.10 -28.48 -18.03
C SER A 663 0.70 -28.25 -19.32
N GLY A 664 1.54 -29.21 -19.71
CA GLY A 664 2.22 -29.25 -21.02
C GLY A 664 3.73 -29.02 -21.04
N VAL A 665 4.42 -29.07 -19.90
CA VAL A 665 5.88 -29.24 -19.82
C VAL A 665 6.14 -30.46 -18.93
N ASP A 666 6.98 -31.40 -19.37
CA ASP A 666 7.41 -32.54 -18.55
C ASP A 666 8.25 -32.03 -17.37
N ILE A 667 7.60 -31.75 -16.25
CA ILE A 667 8.26 -31.42 -14.98
C ILE A 667 8.49 -32.75 -14.25
N SER A 668 9.70 -32.92 -13.71
CA SER A 668 10.02 -34.11 -12.94
C SER A 668 9.27 -34.11 -11.60
N ILE A 669 9.01 -35.30 -11.03
CA ILE A 669 8.32 -35.43 -9.75
C ILE A 669 9.12 -34.71 -8.64
N GLU A 670 10.45 -34.78 -8.71
CA GLU A 670 11.37 -34.12 -7.79
C GLU A 670 11.18 -32.60 -7.80
N GLU A 671 11.08 -32.01 -8.98
CA GLU A 671 10.89 -30.57 -9.12
C GLU A 671 9.53 -30.13 -8.58
N ALA A 672 8.48 -30.92 -8.80
CA ALA A 672 7.15 -30.64 -8.26
C ALA A 672 7.13 -30.68 -6.72
N LEU A 673 7.78 -31.68 -6.11
CA LEU A 673 7.89 -31.79 -4.65
C LEU A 673 8.79 -30.70 -4.05
N LEU A 674 9.86 -30.31 -4.73
CA LEU A 674 10.72 -29.21 -4.31
C LEU A 674 9.95 -27.89 -4.27
N VAL A 675 9.28 -27.54 -5.38
CA VAL A 675 8.63 -26.24 -5.54
C VAL A 675 7.34 -26.14 -4.75
N ASN A 676 6.51 -27.19 -4.67
CA ASN A 676 5.19 -27.09 -4.05
C ASN A 676 5.14 -27.66 -2.61
N CYS A 677 6.14 -28.43 -2.16
CA CYS A 677 6.13 -29.02 -0.81
C CYS A 677 7.29 -28.52 0.06
N ILE A 678 8.55 -28.68 -0.39
CA ILE A 678 9.71 -28.25 0.41
C ILE A 678 9.71 -26.73 0.61
N SER A 679 9.44 -25.95 -0.45
CA SER A 679 9.36 -24.50 -0.34
C SER A 679 8.26 -24.03 0.63
N THR A 680 7.11 -24.71 0.61
CA THR A 680 5.99 -24.47 1.53
C THR A 680 6.39 -24.80 2.97
N ALA A 681 7.17 -25.87 3.18
CA ALA A 681 7.71 -26.21 4.50
C ALA A 681 8.69 -25.14 5.03
N PHE A 682 9.60 -24.61 4.19
CA PHE A 682 10.46 -23.48 4.58
C PHE A 682 9.64 -22.27 5.02
N LEU A 683 8.68 -21.87 4.19
CA LEU A 683 7.85 -20.71 4.49
C LEU A 683 7.01 -20.92 5.77
N THR A 684 6.48 -22.12 5.96
CA THR A 684 5.67 -22.47 7.15
C THR A 684 6.52 -22.45 8.42
N GLN A 685 7.72 -23.04 8.40
CA GLN A 685 8.60 -23.05 9.57
C GLN A 685 9.09 -21.65 9.94
N LEU A 686 9.45 -20.83 8.95
CA LEU A 686 9.83 -19.43 9.19
C LEU A 686 8.63 -18.62 9.71
N ALA A 687 7.44 -18.77 9.11
CA ALA A 687 6.23 -18.11 9.59
C ALA A 687 5.93 -18.50 11.05
N ASN A 688 6.07 -19.78 11.40
CA ASN A 688 5.93 -20.26 12.78
C ASN A 688 6.98 -19.67 13.72
N LYS A 689 8.26 -19.71 13.34
CA LYS A 689 9.38 -19.15 14.12
C LYS A 689 9.16 -17.68 14.49
N TYR A 690 8.57 -16.90 13.58
CA TYR A 690 8.30 -15.47 13.77
C TYR A 690 6.83 -15.15 14.09
N ASN A 691 6.00 -16.16 14.37
CA ASN A 691 4.57 -16.05 14.66
C ASN A 691 3.80 -15.16 13.65
N LYS A 692 4.09 -15.33 12.35
CA LYS A 692 3.46 -14.59 11.25
C LYS A 692 2.25 -15.32 10.73
N ARG A 693 1.17 -14.61 10.40
CA ARG A 693 -0.04 -15.26 9.89
C ARG A 693 0.20 -15.83 8.49
N LEU A 694 -0.17 -17.08 8.25
CA LEU A 694 0.05 -17.75 6.95
C LEU A 694 -1.27 -18.16 6.28
N VAL A 695 -1.57 -17.60 5.12
CA VAL A 695 -2.71 -17.95 4.29
C VAL A 695 -2.24 -18.77 3.09
N PHE A 696 -2.69 -20.01 2.97
CA PHE A 696 -2.34 -20.92 1.89
C PHE A 696 -3.55 -21.21 0.98
N THR A 697 -3.32 -21.28 -0.33
CA THR A 697 -4.35 -21.69 -1.28
C THR A 697 -4.09 -23.10 -1.80
N SER A 698 -5.07 -23.97 -1.58
CA SER A 698 -5.18 -25.29 -2.18
C SER A 698 -6.18 -25.28 -3.35
N SER A 699 -6.61 -26.44 -3.80
CA SER A 699 -7.47 -26.60 -4.97
C SER A 699 -8.44 -27.75 -4.80
N VAL A 700 -9.63 -27.62 -5.39
CA VAL A 700 -10.63 -28.69 -5.52
C VAL A 700 -10.07 -30.01 -6.06
N VAL A 701 -8.93 -29.97 -6.77
CA VAL A 701 -8.22 -31.15 -7.28
C VAL A 701 -7.85 -32.14 -6.17
N VAL A 702 -7.67 -31.72 -4.92
CA VAL A 702 -7.38 -32.64 -3.79
C VAL A 702 -8.46 -33.72 -3.63
N TYR A 703 -9.73 -33.39 -3.90
CA TYR A 703 -10.83 -34.35 -3.82
C TYR A 703 -10.79 -35.42 -4.93
N ARG A 704 -10.02 -35.22 -6.01
CA ARG A 704 -9.76 -36.29 -7.00
C ARG A 704 -8.97 -37.46 -6.43
N LEU A 705 -8.28 -37.25 -5.31
CA LEU A 705 -7.56 -38.28 -4.59
C LEU A 705 -8.44 -38.98 -3.55
N SER A 706 -9.65 -38.47 -3.28
CA SER A 706 -10.53 -39.03 -2.27
C SER A 706 -11.21 -40.32 -2.71
N GLN A 707 -11.46 -41.20 -1.75
CA GLN A 707 -12.35 -42.35 -1.86
C GLN A 707 -13.83 -41.95 -1.83
N ASN A 708 -14.20 -40.90 -1.08
CA ASN A 708 -15.56 -40.39 -1.03
C ASN A 708 -15.73 -39.21 -2.00
N ARG A 709 -16.68 -39.35 -2.93
CA ARG A 709 -17.00 -38.33 -3.95
C ARG A 709 -18.50 -38.13 -4.10
N GLU A 710 -19.29 -38.60 -3.15
CA GLU A 710 -20.74 -38.51 -3.20
C GLU A 710 -21.24 -37.22 -2.55
N GLY A 711 -22.15 -36.54 -3.24
CA GLY A 711 -22.78 -35.29 -2.76
C GLY A 711 -21.83 -34.09 -2.74
N ALA A 712 -22.31 -32.99 -2.15
CA ALA A 712 -21.50 -31.81 -1.90
C ALA A 712 -20.47 -32.11 -0.78
N LEU A 713 -19.20 -32.08 -1.14
CA LEU A 713 -18.10 -32.47 -0.27
C LEU A 713 -17.80 -31.37 0.74
N LYS A 714 -17.83 -31.74 2.02
CA LYS A 714 -17.37 -30.91 3.14
C LYS A 714 -15.85 -31.05 3.32
N GLU A 715 -15.27 -30.21 4.15
CA GLU A 715 -13.84 -30.18 4.43
C GLU A 715 -13.34 -31.53 4.97
N ASN A 716 -14.13 -32.16 5.85
CA ASN A 716 -13.87 -33.47 6.45
C ASN A 716 -14.29 -34.66 5.55
N SER A 717 -14.84 -34.42 4.35
CA SER A 717 -15.19 -35.49 3.40
C SER A 717 -13.97 -36.05 2.65
N LEU A 718 -12.81 -35.39 2.76
CA LEU A 718 -11.57 -35.84 2.13
C LEU A 718 -10.99 -37.07 2.86
N ILE A 719 -11.33 -38.26 2.38
CA ILE A 719 -10.77 -39.54 2.84
C ILE A 719 -9.80 -40.06 1.78
N LEU A 720 -8.51 -40.19 2.10
CA LEU A 720 -7.50 -40.69 1.16
C LEU A 720 -7.35 -42.21 1.26
N PRO A 721 -7.04 -42.90 0.14
CA PRO A 721 -6.58 -44.28 0.18
C PRO A 721 -5.33 -44.46 1.05
N ASP A 722 -5.23 -45.56 1.79
CA ASP A 722 -4.14 -45.84 2.74
C ASP A 722 -2.73 -45.65 2.15
N ASN A 723 -2.52 -46.03 0.89
CA ASN A 723 -1.23 -45.87 0.21
C ASN A 723 -0.90 -44.39 -0.06
N ILE A 724 -1.90 -43.55 -0.34
CA ILE A 724 -1.72 -42.10 -0.52
C ILE A 724 -1.53 -41.44 0.85
N GLU A 725 -2.36 -41.77 1.84
CA GLU A 725 -2.25 -41.20 3.20
C GLU A 725 -0.88 -41.53 3.81
N SER A 726 -0.39 -42.77 3.66
CA SER A 726 0.94 -43.17 4.15
C SER A 726 2.08 -42.41 3.46
N PHE A 727 1.97 -42.15 2.16
CA PHE A 727 2.95 -41.36 1.42
C PHE A 727 2.94 -39.89 1.87
N VAL A 728 1.75 -39.28 1.98
CA VAL A 728 1.58 -37.90 2.43
C VAL A 728 2.13 -37.72 3.85
N THR A 729 1.78 -38.61 4.78
CA THR A 729 2.25 -38.56 6.16
C THR A 729 3.77 -38.59 6.23
N ARG A 730 4.41 -39.54 5.54
CA ARG A 730 5.88 -39.63 5.48
C ARG A 730 6.53 -38.42 4.82
N ALA A 731 5.95 -37.88 3.75
CA ALA A 731 6.44 -36.67 3.11
C ALA A 731 6.41 -35.48 4.07
N VAL A 732 5.30 -35.29 4.78
CA VAL A 732 5.09 -34.19 5.73
C VAL A 732 6.03 -34.27 6.95
N GLU A 733 6.41 -35.48 7.37
CA GLU A 733 7.39 -35.71 8.43
C GLU A 733 8.83 -35.48 7.93
N GLU A 734 9.26 -36.22 6.90
CA GLU A 734 10.64 -36.18 6.42
C GLU A 734 11.00 -34.80 5.83
N PHE A 735 10.07 -34.13 5.14
CA PHE A 735 10.33 -32.79 4.59
C PHE A 735 10.43 -31.75 5.70
N GLY A 736 9.62 -31.88 6.75
CA GLY A 736 9.71 -31.01 7.93
C GLY A 736 11.06 -31.12 8.61
N LEU A 737 11.53 -32.36 8.85
CA LEU A 737 12.85 -32.61 9.47
C LEU A 737 14.00 -32.10 8.59
N TYR A 738 13.93 -32.33 7.28
CA TYR A 738 14.92 -31.81 6.33
C TYR A 738 15.01 -30.28 6.37
N VAL A 739 13.86 -29.60 6.33
CA VAL A 739 13.82 -28.12 6.39
C VAL A 739 14.38 -27.61 7.70
N GLU A 740 14.06 -28.24 8.83
CA GLU A 740 14.58 -27.84 10.15
C GLU A 740 16.11 -27.98 10.21
N GLU A 741 16.65 -29.11 9.71
CA GLU A 741 18.09 -29.33 9.62
C GLU A 741 18.78 -28.26 8.75
N VAL A 742 18.14 -27.89 7.63
CA VAL A 742 18.70 -26.91 6.69
C VAL A 742 18.65 -25.49 7.24
N LEU A 743 17.54 -25.09 7.90
CA LEU A 743 17.43 -23.79 8.56
C LEU A 743 18.50 -23.62 9.65
N ASN A 744 18.80 -24.68 10.41
CA ASN A 744 19.87 -24.67 11.41
C ASN A 744 21.28 -24.54 10.82
N LYS A 745 21.49 -24.99 9.57
CA LYS A 745 22.77 -24.87 8.85
C LYS A 745 22.97 -23.51 8.17
N GLY A 746 21.90 -22.74 7.95
CA GLY A 746 21.94 -21.43 7.30
C GLY A 746 22.33 -21.43 5.82
N ARG A 747 22.35 -22.60 5.15
CA ARG A 747 22.64 -22.71 3.72
C ARG A 747 21.86 -23.86 3.08
N ILE A 748 21.38 -23.64 1.86
CA ILE A 748 20.76 -24.67 1.04
C ILE A 748 21.38 -24.70 -0.35
N ASN A 749 21.56 -25.91 -0.87
CA ASN A 749 21.87 -26.14 -2.27
C ASN A 749 20.67 -26.87 -2.90
N ARG A 750 20.18 -26.33 -4.01
CA ARG A 750 19.10 -26.92 -4.79
C ARG A 750 19.37 -28.39 -5.17
N ASP A 751 20.61 -28.70 -5.55
CA ASP A 751 21.00 -30.07 -5.93
C ASP A 751 20.97 -31.02 -4.72
N GLU A 752 21.29 -30.52 -3.52
CA GLU A 752 21.15 -31.28 -2.27
C GLU A 752 19.68 -31.57 -1.96
N ALA A 753 18.79 -30.58 -2.15
CA ALA A 753 17.36 -30.75 -1.96
C ALA A 753 16.76 -31.76 -2.96
N ILE A 754 17.15 -31.70 -4.23
CA ILE A 754 16.76 -32.70 -5.23
C ILE A 754 17.28 -34.09 -4.86
N SER A 755 18.53 -34.20 -4.41
CA SER A 755 19.12 -35.48 -3.97
C SER A 755 18.37 -36.07 -2.76
N PHE A 756 17.97 -35.23 -1.81
CA PHE A 756 17.11 -35.62 -0.70
C PHE A 756 15.77 -36.17 -1.19
N ILE A 757 15.09 -35.48 -2.10
CA ILE A 757 13.80 -35.93 -2.66
C ILE A 757 13.95 -37.26 -3.42
N GLN A 758 15.03 -37.43 -4.20
CA GLN A 758 15.29 -38.70 -4.89
C GLN A 758 15.47 -39.86 -3.92
N ASN A 759 16.16 -39.64 -2.80
CA ASN A 759 16.32 -40.65 -1.76
C ASN A 759 15.00 -40.94 -1.04
N PHE A 760 14.19 -39.91 -0.77
CA PHE A 760 12.84 -40.07 -0.23
C PHE A 760 11.98 -40.94 -1.15
N LEU A 761 11.93 -40.64 -2.45
CA LEU A 761 11.14 -41.39 -3.44
C LEU A 761 11.61 -42.84 -3.63
N ARG A 762 12.91 -43.13 -3.43
CA ARG A 762 13.43 -44.51 -3.43
C ARG A 762 12.91 -45.33 -2.25
N LYS A 763 12.79 -44.72 -1.07
CA LYS A 763 12.29 -45.37 0.16
C LYS A 763 10.76 -45.44 0.18
N ASN A 764 10.12 -44.42 -0.40
CA ASN A 764 8.68 -44.21 -0.42
C ASN A 764 8.23 -44.03 -1.89
N PRO A 765 8.04 -45.12 -2.65
CA PRO A 765 7.63 -45.02 -4.05
C PRO A 765 6.32 -44.26 -4.23
N LEU A 766 6.23 -43.45 -5.29
CA LEU A 766 5.03 -42.67 -5.60
C LEU A 766 3.83 -43.61 -5.85
N PRO A 767 2.63 -43.32 -5.30
CA PRO A 767 1.42 -44.09 -5.60
C PRO A 767 1.12 -44.13 -7.10
N GLN A 768 0.68 -45.29 -7.60
CA GLN A 768 0.33 -45.44 -9.02
C GLN A 768 -0.89 -44.60 -9.42
N ASN A 769 -0.88 -44.04 -10.62
CA ASN A 769 -1.98 -43.27 -11.23
C ASN A 769 -2.48 -42.07 -10.38
N VAL A 770 -1.59 -41.44 -9.60
CA VAL A 770 -1.91 -40.29 -8.75
C VAL A 770 -1.86 -38.98 -9.55
N ASP A 771 -2.82 -38.08 -9.30
CA ASP A 771 -2.75 -36.69 -9.76
C ASP A 771 -1.64 -35.97 -8.96
N LEU A 772 -0.47 -35.80 -9.57
CA LEU A 772 0.71 -35.23 -8.90
C LEU A 772 0.43 -33.83 -8.35
N TYR A 773 -0.33 -33.00 -9.06
CA TYR A 773 -0.66 -31.66 -8.59
C TYR A 773 -1.54 -31.73 -7.33
N GLY A 774 -2.59 -32.57 -7.38
CA GLY A 774 -3.44 -32.85 -6.21
C GLY A 774 -2.62 -33.35 -5.02
N LEU A 775 -1.66 -34.25 -5.26
CA LEU A 775 -0.82 -34.81 -4.21
C LEU A 775 0.05 -33.73 -3.55
N THR A 776 0.71 -32.87 -4.34
CA THR A 776 1.51 -31.77 -3.78
C THR A 776 0.67 -30.78 -2.97
N LYS A 777 -0.58 -30.52 -3.38
CA LYS A 777 -1.50 -29.66 -2.64
C LYS A 777 -1.89 -30.25 -1.29
N ILE A 778 -2.20 -31.54 -1.22
CA ILE A 778 -2.49 -32.22 0.05
C ILE A 778 -1.27 -32.19 0.98
N ILE A 779 -0.06 -32.46 0.46
CA ILE A 779 1.16 -32.38 1.27
C ILE A 779 1.32 -30.96 1.82
N GLY A 780 1.12 -29.93 0.99
CA GLY A 780 1.13 -28.53 1.40
C GLY A 780 0.09 -28.19 2.48
N GLU A 781 -1.15 -28.66 2.33
CA GLU A 781 -2.21 -28.51 3.35
C GLU A 781 -1.74 -29.05 4.70
N ARG A 782 -1.24 -30.29 4.73
CA ARG A 782 -0.79 -30.95 5.96
C ARG A 782 0.45 -30.28 6.58
N ILE A 783 1.35 -29.73 5.76
CA ILE A 783 2.51 -28.96 6.24
C ILE A 783 2.05 -27.68 6.92
N VAL A 784 1.21 -26.88 6.24
CA VAL A 784 0.76 -25.58 6.74
C VAL A 784 -0.03 -25.73 8.05
N LEU A 785 -0.87 -26.76 8.14
CA LEU A 785 -1.69 -27.02 9.33
C LEU A 785 -0.88 -27.43 10.57
N LYS A 786 0.39 -27.80 10.45
CA LYS A 786 1.27 -27.97 11.63
C LYS A 786 1.54 -26.65 12.37
N TYR A 787 1.14 -25.51 11.80
CA TYR A 787 1.30 -24.19 12.39
C TYR A 787 -0.05 -23.53 12.68
N ASP A 788 -0.33 -23.25 13.95
CA ASP A 788 -1.66 -22.84 14.44
C ASP A 788 -2.18 -21.55 13.81
N ASN A 789 -1.31 -20.56 13.62
CA ASN A 789 -1.67 -19.26 13.03
C ASN A 789 -1.61 -19.31 11.48
N SER A 790 -2.24 -20.35 10.93
CA SER A 790 -2.39 -20.55 9.49
C SER A 790 -3.83 -20.88 9.08
N ILE A 791 -4.14 -20.64 7.80
CA ILE A 791 -5.42 -20.98 7.19
C ILE A 791 -5.21 -21.48 5.77
N CYS A 792 -6.01 -22.46 5.36
CA CYS A 792 -6.00 -23.03 4.03
C CYS A 792 -7.36 -22.90 3.34
N PHE A 793 -7.37 -22.36 2.12
CA PHE A 793 -8.55 -22.31 1.26
C PHE A 793 -8.47 -23.32 0.12
N ARG A 794 -9.45 -24.24 0.03
CA ARG A 794 -9.64 -25.12 -1.12
C ARG A 794 -10.51 -24.42 -2.16
N LEU A 795 -9.87 -23.88 -3.19
CA LEU A 795 -10.55 -23.10 -4.22
C LEU A 795 -11.18 -24.01 -5.29
N ALA A 796 -12.40 -23.69 -5.71
CA ALA A 796 -13.00 -24.23 -6.93
C ALA A 796 -12.17 -23.79 -8.17
N ASP A 797 -12.55 -24.24 -9.38
CA ASP A 797 -11.83 -23.81 -10.58
C ASP A 797 -11.99 -22.30 -10.79
N VAL A 798 -10.95 -21.54 -10.42
CA VAL A 798 -10.97 -20.06 -10.47
C VAL A 798 -10.92 -19.58 -11.91
N TYR A 799 -11.78 -18.64 -12.29
CA TYR A 799 -11.79 -17.97 -13.59
C TYR A 799 -12.03 -16.46 -13.45
N GLY A 800 -11.58 -15.67 -14.44
CA GLY A 800 -11.78 -14.22 -14.42
C GLY A 800 -10.71 -13.45 -15.19
N PRO A 801 -10.71 -12.11 -15.05
CA PRO A 801 -9.61 -11.27 -15.50
C PRO A 801 -8.25 -11.80 -15.05
N GLY A 802 -7.27 -11.82 -15.94
CA GLY A 802 -5.91 -12.24 -15.60
C GLY A 802 -5.67 -13.75 -15.60
N ASP A 803 -6.63 -14.56 -16.07
CA ASP A 803 -6.46 -16.01 -16.19
C ASP A 803 -5.36 -16.41 -17.21
N GLU A 804 -4.78 -17.60 -17.02
CA GLU A 804 -3.68 -18.11 -17.86
C GLU A 804 -4.17 -18.63 -19.21
N THR A 805 -3.48 -18.30 -20.30
CA THR A 805 -3.90 -18.60 -21.70
C THR A 805 -4.11 -20.09 -21.99
N LYS A 806 -3.52 -20.98 -21.19
CA LYS A 806 -3.60 -22.45 -21.35
C LYS A 806 -4.71 -23.11 -20.54
N ARG A 807 -5.45 -22.35 -19.71
CA ARG A 807 -6.59 -22.87 -18.94
C ARG A 807 -7.84 -22.94 -19.82
N ILE A 808 -8.85 -23.68 -19.34
CA ILE A 808 -10.03 -24.09 -20.13
C ILE A 808 -10.74 -22.89 -20.75
N ILE A 809 -11.13 -21.91 -19.94
CA ILE A 809 -11.88 -20.73 -20.40
C ILE A 809 -11.05 -19.87 -21.38
N PRO A 810 -9.79 -19.51 -21.10
CA PRO A 810 -8.94 -18.82 -22.07
C PRO A 810 -8.70 -19.58 -23.38
N THR A 811 -8.57 -20.92 -23.33
CA THR A 811 -8.41 -21.75 -24.53
C THR A 811 -9.66 -21.73 -25.41
N ILE A 812 -10.85 -21.74 -24.79
CA ILE A 812 -12.13 -21.59 -25.50
C ILE A 812 -12.23 -20.18 -26.09
N PHE A 813 -11.96 -19.12 -25.31
CA PHE A 813 -11.92 -17.75 -25.83
C PHE A 813 -10.98 -17.63 -27.02
N LYS A 814 -9.77 -18.19 -26.94
CA LYS A 814 -8.81 -18.22 -28.04
C LYS A 814 -9.40 -18.87 -29.28
N SER A 815 -9.99 -20.06 -29.15
CA SER A 815 -10.58 -20.81 -30.27
C SER A 815 -11.74 -20.06 -30.93
N VAL A 816 -12.62 -19.49 -30.12
CA VAL A 816 -13.82 -18.76 -30.56
C VAL A 816 -13.45 -17.42 -31.21
N LEU A 817 -12.57 -16.65 -30.57
CA LEU A 817 -12.13 -15.33 -31.06
C LEU A 817 -11.26 -15.44 -32.32
N GLN A 818 -10.52 -16.54 -32.50
CA GLN A 818 -9.76 -16.85 -33.72
C GLN A 818 -10.62 -17.39 -34.87
N ASP A 819 -11.92 -17.60 -34.63
CA ASP A 819 -12.87 -18.20 -35.58
C ASP A 819 -12.35 -19.52 -36.18
N MET A 820 -11.82 -20.38 -35.30
CA MET A 820 -11.37 -21.71 -35.68
C MET A 820 -12.54 -22.54 -36.22
N LYS A 821 -12.28 -23.56 -37.05
CA LYS A 821 -13.34 -24.42 -37.60
C LYS A 821 -14.09 -25.20 -36.50
N GLU A 822 -13.36 -25.66 -35.51
CA GLU A 822 -13.89 -26.41 -34.38
C GLU A 822 -13.16 -26.06 -33.08
N CYS A 823 -13.91 -26.09 -31.97
CA CYS A 823 -13.38 -25.99 -30.61
C CYS A 823 -13.67 -27.31 -29.91
N GLN A 824 -12.61 -28.08 -29.65
CA GLN A 824 -12.70 -29.34 -28.95
C GLN A 824 -12.67 -29.09 -27.44
N VAL A 825 -13.66 -29.61 -26.72
CA VAL A 825 -13.78 -29.45 -25.27
C VAL A 825 -14.12 -30.77 -24.62
N LYS A 826 -13.56 -31.04 -23.44
CA LYS A 826 -13.93 -32.22 -22.64
C LYS A 826 -15.38 -32.09 -22.19
N ASP A 827 -16.14 -33.16 -22.24
CA ASP A 827 -17.51 -33.21 -21.70
C ASP A 827 -17.47 -33.63 -20.22
N ASP A 828 -17.05 -32.70 -19.37
CA ASP A 828 -17.06 -32.82 -17.92
C ASP A 828 -17.82 -31.66 -17.26
N ALA A 829 -18.35 -31.92 -16.06
CA ALA A 829 -18.95 -30.91 -15.20
C ALA A 829 -17.94 -30.45 -14.14
N LYS A 830 -17.83 -29.13 -13.97
CA LYS A 830 -16.87 -28.49 -13.05
C LYS A 830 -17.55 -27.38 -12.28
N GLN A 831 -17.11 -27.16 -11.05
CA GLN A 831 -17.54 -26.04 -10.22
C GLN A 831 -16.56 -24.89 -10.42
N PHE A 832 -17.06 -23.75 -10.92
CA PHE A 832 -16.24 -22.56 -11.22
C PHE A 832 -16.55 -21.43 -10.26
N ILE A 833 -15.50 -20.78 -9.74
CA ILE A 833 -15.63 -19.59 -8.90
C ILE A 833 -15.03 -18.37 -9.61
N TYR A 834 -15.74 -17.25 -9.57
CA TYR A 834 -15.25 -16.02 -10.16
C TYR A 834 -14.17 -15.41 -9.28
N ILE A 835 -13.15 -14.80 -9.90
CA ILE A 835 -11.96 -14.33 -9.19
C ILE A 835 -12.31 -13.35 -8.06
N ASP A 836 -13.24 -12.41 -8.25
CA ASP A 836 -13.56 -11.41 -7.23
C ASP A 836 -14.07 -12.05 -5.92
N ASP A 837 -14.86 -13.13 -6.01
CA ASP A 837 -15.33 -13.88 -4.82
C ASP A 837 -14.13 -14.51 -4.09
N VAL A 838 -13.12 -15.01 -4.82
CA VAL A 838 -11.87 -15.53 -4.22
C VAL A 838 -11.10 -14.41 -3.53
N LEU A 839 -10.99 -13.24 -4.16
CA LEU A 839 -10.23 -12.12 -3.60
C LEU A 839 -10.84 -11.58 -2.32
N GLU A 840 -12.18 -11.55 -2.24
CA GLU A 840 -12.91 -11.18 -1.02
C GLU A 840 -12.64 -12.17 0.11
N VAL A 841 -12.67 -13.49 -0.17
CA VAL A 841 -12.32 -14.53 0.82
C VAL A 841 -10.89 -14.34 1.35
N LEU A 842 -9.93 -14.10 0.44
CA LEU A 842 -8.53 -13.87 0.81
C LEU A 842 -8.37 -12.59 1.64
N GLU A 843 -9.10 -11.53 1.32
CA GLU A 843 -9.11 -10.28 2.09
C GLU A 843 -9.62 -10.52 3.52
N LEU A 844 -10.74 -11.22 3.69
CA LEU A 844 -11.30 -11.51 5.02
C LEU A 844 -10.39 -12.42 5.86
N ALA A 845 -9.58 -13.26 5.21
CA ALA A 845 -8.59 -14.08 5.89
C ALA A 845 -7.47 -13.26 6.56
N ILE A 846 -7.44 -11.95 6.42
CA ILE A 846 -6.54 -11.06 7.18
C ILE A 846 -6.97 -11.06 8.67
N GLU A 847 -8.26 -10.95 8.94
CA GLU A 847 -8.80 -10.58 10.26
C GLU A 847 -9.31 -11.79 11.07
N VAL A 848 -9.71 -12.87 10.40
CA VAL A 848 -10.42 -14.00 11.04
C VAL A 848 -9.47 -15.00 11.70
N LYS A 849 -9.48 -15.15 13.03
CA LYS A 849 -8.80 -16.28 13.71
C LYS A 849 -9.73 -17.49 13.77
N LEU A 850 -9.20 -18.69 13.47
CA LEU A 850 -9.96 -19.93 13.44
C LEU A 850 -9.36 -20.96 14.40
N GLU A 851 -10.23 -21.74 15.03
CA GLU A 851 -9.86 -22.93 15.80
C GLU A 851 -9.30 -24.02 14.89
N GLU A 852 -8.51 -24.94 15.46
CA GLU A 852 -7.67 -25.89 14.73
C GLU A 852 -8.44 -26.66 13.65
N GLU A 853 -9.62 -27.16 14.01
CA GLU A 853 -10.51 -28.01 13.19
C GLU A 853 -11.16 -27.25 12.02
N SER A 854 -11.17 -25.92 12.06
CA SER A 854 -11.80 -25.04 11.06
C SER A 854 -10.80 -24.35 10.12
N ARG A 855 -9.51 -24.70 10.17
CA ARG A 855 -8.46 -24.00 9.40
C ARG A 855 -8.38 -24.40 7.92
N ILE A 856 -9.12 -25.42 7.48
CA ILE A 856 -9.35 -25.70 6.07
C ILE A 856 -10.75 -25.21 5.73
N ILE A 857 -10.90 -24.47 4.63
CA ILE A 857 -12.19 -23.91 4.21
C ILE A 857 -12.39 -24.17 2.72
N ASN A 858 -13.52 -24.76 2.34
CA ASN A 858 -13.92 -24.87 0.95
C ASN A 858 -14.45 -23.53 0.42
N VAL A 859 -14.03 -23.19 -0.80
CA VAL A 859 -14.44 -21.95 -1.48
C VAL A 859 -15.10 -22.33 -2.81
N PRO A 860 -16.41 -22.69 -2.78
CA PRO A 860 -17.12 -23.24 -3.93
C PRO A 860 -17.59 -22.19 -4.93
N GLY A 861 -17.81 -22.62 -6.16
CA GLY A 861 -18.56 -21.85 -7.16
C GLY A 861 -20.07 -21.93 -6.97
N SER A 862 -20.81 -21.03 -7.61
CA SER A 862 -22.29 -20.92 -7.48
C SER A 862 -23.06 -22.11 -8.06
N LYS A 863 -22.49 -22.84 -9.03
CA LYS A 863 -23.07 -24.08 -9.58
C LYS A 863 -22.02 -24.93 -10.30
N LEU A 864 -22.33 -26.22 -10.47
CA LEU A 864 -21.69 -27.07 -11.47
C LEU A 864 -22.13 -26.63 -12.87
N ILE A 865 -21.18 -26.53 -13.80
CA ILE A 865 -21.44 -26.23 -15.20
C ILE A 865 -20.62 -27.16 -16.09
N ARG A 866 -21.22 -27.62 -17.20
CA ARG A 866 -20.52 -28.47 -18.16
C ARG A 866 -19.60 -27.64 -19.04
N THR A 867 -18.40 -28.12 -19.31
CA THR A 867 -17.43 -27.40 -20.16
C THR A 867 -17.97 -27.14 -21.58
N VAL A 868 -18.82 -28.04 -22.11
CA VAL A 868 -19.53 -27.83 -23.38
C VAL A 868 -20.48 -26.63 -23.31
N GLU A 869 -21.19 -26.45 -22.19
CA GLU A 869 -22.10 -25.32 -21.96
C GLU A 869 -21.32 -24.00 -21.87
N ILE A 870 -20.15 -24.01 -21.21
CA ILE A 870 -19.23 -22.86 -21.18
C ILE A 870 -18.85 -22.44 -22.61
N ALA A 871 -18.49 -23.42 -23.45
CA ALA A 871 -18.11 -23.15 -24.83
C ALA A 871 -19.26 -22.56 -25.66
N GLU A 872 -20.48 -23.05 -25.45
CA GLU A 872 -21.68 -22.48 -26.08
C GLU A 872 -22.02 -21.07 -25.56
N ILE A 873 -21.82 -20.79 -24.27
CA ILE A 873 -21.99 -19.43 -23.72
C ILE A 873 -20.98 -18.46 -24.36
N ILE A 874 -19.70 -18.84 -24.41
CA ILE A 874 -18.65 -18.00 -25.01
C ILE A 874 -18.90 -17.79 -26.51
N LYS A 875 -19.31 -18.85 -27.23
CA LYS A 875 -19.69 -18.77 -28.64
C LYS A 875 -20.81 -17.76 -28.89
N ARG A 876 -21.86 -17.78 -28.04
CA ARG A 876 -22.97 -16.81 -28.11
C ARG A 876 -22.51 -15.39 -27.80
N LEU A 877 -21.70 -15.19 -26.75
CA LEU A 877 -21.16 -13.87 -26.39
C LEU A 877 -20.30 -13.26 -27.52
N ALA A 878 -19.52 -14.09 -28.20
CA ALA A 878 -18.67 -13.66 -29.31
C ALA A 878 -19.38 -13.62 -30.68
N ASN A 879 -20.66 -14.02 -30.76
CA ASN A 879 -21.41 -14.16 -32.00
C ASN A 879 -20.65 -14.96 -33.10
N SER A 880 -20.02 -16.08 -32.69
CA SER A 880 -19.20 -16.94 -33.55
C SER A 880 -19.97 -18.16 -34.05
N ASN A 881 -19.61 -18.64 -35.24
CA ASN A 881 -20.19 -19.83 -35.86
C ASN A 881 -19.36 -21.11 -35.63
N ILE A 882 -18.33 -21.06 -34.76
CA ILE A 882 -17.46 -22.20 -34.46
C ILE A 882 -18.25 -23.44 -34.02
N LYS A 883 -17.84 -24.62 -34.50
CA LYS A 883 -18.43 -25.89 -34.07
C LYS A 883 -17.82 -26.34 -32.74
N ILE A 884 -18.65 -26.54 -31.71
CA ILE A 884 -18.20 -27.14 -30.45
C ILE A 884 -18.21 -28.66 -30.60
N VAL A 885 -17.08 -29.31 -30.29
CA VAL A 885 -16.92 -30.77 -30.42
C VAL A 885 -16.63 -31.35 -29.02
N PRO A 886 -17.57 -32.09 -28.42
CA PRO A 886 -17.36 -32.72 -27.12
C PRO A 886 -16.42 -33.93 -27.24
N ILE A 887 -15.48 -34.04 -26.30
CA ILE A 887 -14.57 -35.18 -26.12
C ILE A 887 -14.93 -35.89 -24.82
N PRO A 888 -15.05 -37.23 -24.79
CA PRO A 888 -15.30 -37.97 -23.55
C PRO A 888 -14.28 -37.62 -22.46
N SER A 889 -14.76 -37.35 -21.25
CA SER A 889 -13.93 -37.11 -20.06
C SER A 889 -14.18 -38.19 -19.02
N GLN A 890 -13.11 -38.70 -18.42
CA GLN A 890 -13.17 -39.57 -17.24
C GLN A 890 -12.92 -38.78 -15.94
N SER A 891 -12.90 -37.44 -16.01
CA SER A 891 -12.66 -36.62 -14.83
C SER A 891 -13.86 -36.70 -13.89
N PRO A 892 -13.66 -36.95 -12.58
CA PRO A 892 -14.77 -36.98 -11.64
C PRO A 892 -15.39 -35.59 -11.52
N THR A 893 -16.71 -35.54 -11.40
CA THR A 893 -17.43 -34.33 -11.03
C THR A 893 -17.26 -34.12 -9.53
N ILE A 894 -16.85 -32.92 -9.12
CA ILE A 894 -16.62 -32.56 -7.72
C ILE A 894 -17.41 -31.29 -7.43
N GLU A 895 -18.26 -31.35 -6.41
CA GLU A 895 -19.03 -30.23 -5.88
C GLU A 895 -18.61 -30.03 -4.43
N MET A 896 -18.24 -28.81 -4.06
CA MET A 896 -17.85 -28.46 -2.70
C MET A 896 -18.99 -27.76 -1.96
N ASP A 897 -19.09 -28.03 -0.67
CA ASP A 897 -20.04 -27.39 0.24
C ASP A 897 -19.55 -25.98 0.68
N SER A 898 -20.50 -25.08 1.01
CA SER A 898 -20.22 -23.69 1.41
C SER A 898 -20.56 -23.38 2.87
N ALA A 899 -21.00 -24.36 3.67
CA ALA A 899 -21.55 -24.09 4.99
C ALA A 899 -20.49 -23.49 5.93
N LEU A 900 -19.28 -24.05 5.95
CA LEU A 900 -18.21 -23.58 6.83
C LEU A 900 -17.68 -22.20 6.39
N LEU A 901 -17.58 -21.94 5.09
CA LEU A 901 -17.25 -20.62 4.56
C LEU A 901 -18.27 -19.57 5.02
N ARG A 902 -19.56 -19.88 4.91
CA ARG A 902 -20.64 -19.00 5.36
C ARG A 902 -20.61 -18.77 6.86
N GLU A 903 -20.39 -19.83 7.63
CA GLU A 903 -20.33 -19.75 9.10
C GLU A 903 -19.17 -18.87 9.57
N LYS A 904 -17.95 -19.11 9.05
CA LYS A 904 -16.74 -18.46 9.53
C LYS A 904 -16.47 -17.08 8.93
N PHE A 905 -16.91 -16.84 7.69
CA PHE A 905 -16.62 -15.61 6.96
C PHE A 905 -17.87 -14.77 6.62
N GLY A 906 -19.08 -15.27 6.88
CA GLY A 906 -20.32 -14.54 6.59
C GLY A 906 -20.59 -14.33 5.08
N ILE A 907 -19.78 -14.94 4.21
CA ILE A 907 -19.85 -14.75 2.76
C ILE A 907 -20.31 -16.02 2.04
N ILE A 908 -20.92 -15.80 0.89
CA ILE A 908 -21.29 -16.83 -0.08
C ILE A 908 -20.89 -16.26 -1.43
N PRO A 909 -20.11 -16.97 -2.25
CA PRO A 909 -19.80 -16.52 -3.61
C PRO A 909 -21.09 -16.19 -4.36
N THR A 910 -21.30 -14.91 -4.66
CA THR A 910 -22.57 -14.40 -5.21
C THR A 910 -22.50 -14.21 -6.72
N THR A 911 -21.30 -14.17 -7.30
CA THR A 911 -21.15 -13.97 -8.73
C THR A 911 -21.67 -15.20 -9.49
N SER A 912 -22.74 -15.00 -10.25
CA SER A 912 -23.25 -16.04 -11.15
C SER A 912 -22.23 -16.32 -12.27
N PHE A 913 -22.18 -17.56 -12.74
CA PHE A 913 -21.27 -17.92 -13.84
C PHE A 913 -21.48 -17.05 -15.09
N ASP A 914 -22.75 -16.80 -15.43
CA ASP A 914 -23.16 -15.98 -16.58
C ASP A 914 -22.71 -14.51 -16.47
N GLU A 915 -22.71 -13.95 -15.26
CA GLU A 915 -22.19 -12.60 -15.01
C GLU A 915 -20.66 -12.57 -15.07
N GLY A 916 -19.99 -13.49 -14.38
CA GLY A 916 -18.53 -13.54 -14.33
C GLY A 916 -17.91 -13.78 -15.71
N ILE A 917 -18.52 -14.63 -16.54
CA ILE A 917 -17.99 -14.91 -17.89
C ILE A 917 -18.15 -13.71 -18.83
N LYS A 918 -19.20 -12.89 -18.66
CA LYS A 918 -19.37 -11.61 -19.38
C LYS A 918 -18.29 -10.60 -18.98
N LYS A 919 -18.04 -10.43 -17.67
CA LYS A 919 -16.94 -9.58 -17.16
C LYS A 919 -15.59 -10.03 -17.71
N THR A 920 -15.35 -11.35 -17.72
CA THR A 920 -14.13 -11.95 -18.26
C THR A 920 -13.98 -11.69 -19.76
N TYR A 921 -15.04 -11.87 -20.54
CA TYR A 921 -15.05 -11.59 -21.98
C TYR A 921 -14.74 -10.12 -22.27
N LYS A 922 -15.41 -9.20 -21.57
CA LYS A 922 -15.18 -7.75 -21.71
C LYS A 922 -13.71 -7.40 -21.45
N TRP A 923 -13.15 -7.91 -20.36
CA TRP A 923 -11.74 -7.70 -20.02
C TRP A 923 -10.80 -8.18 -21.14
N TRP A 924 -11.03 -9.38 -21.68
CA TRP A 924 -10.24 -9.93 -22.78
C TRP A 924 -10.27 -9.03 -24.03
N ILE A 925 -11.45 -8.51 -24.40
CA ILE A 925 -11.58 -7.59 -25.53
C ILE A 925 -10.84 -6.26 -25.28
N GLU A 926 -10.95 -5.70 -24.06
CA GLU A 926 -10.24 -4.49 -23.68
C GLU A 926 -8.72 -4.64 -23.73
N GLN A 927 -8.18 -5.79 -23.30
CA GLN A 927 -6.75 -6.07 -23.41
C GLN A 927 -6.30 -6.16 -24.88
N ILE A 928 -7.12 -6.74 -25.75
CA ILE A 928 -6.82 -6.79 -27.19
C ILE A 928 -6.83 -5.38 -27.80
N ALA A 929 -7.76 -4.52 -27.37
CA ALA A 929 -7.88 -3.14 -27.86
C ALA A 929 -6.73 -2.25 -27.36
N SER A 930 -6.29 -2.38 -26.10
CA SER A 930 -5.19 -1.58 -25.55
C SER A 930 -3.86 -1.88 -26.25
N LEU A 931 -3.60 -3.14 -26.61
CA LEU A 931 -2.45 -3.56 -27.41
C LEU A 931 -2.41 -2.92 -28.82
N GLN A 932 -3.53 -2.39 -29.32
CA GLN A 932 -3.59 -1.67 -30.60
C GLN A 932 -3.32 -0.16 -30.49
N LYS A 933 -3.55 0.46 -29.32
CA LYS A 933 -3.40 1.92 -29.11
C LYS A 933 -1.97 2.33 -28.76
N GLU A 934 -1.29 1.56 -27.91
CA GLU A 934 0.11 1.78 -27.54
C GLU A 934 0.87 0.46 -27.68
N PRO A 935 1.48 0.17 -28.85
CA PRO A 935 2.38 -0.95 -28.95
C PRO A 935 3.53 -0.69 -27.98
N THR A 936 3.65 -1.51 -26.93
CA THR A 936 4.78 -1.47 -26.01
C THR A 936 6.09 -1.43 -26.80
N HIS A 937 7.15 -0.81 -26.24
CA HIS A 937 8.46 -0.67 -26.88
C HIS A 937 8.99 -2.01 -27.47
N TYR A 938 8.56 -3.13 -26.90
CA TYR A 938 8.84 -4.50 -27.36
C TYR A 938 8.10 -4.90 -28.66
N LEU A 939 6.85 -4.47 -28.84
CA LEU A 939 6.09 -4.62 -30.08
C LEU A 939 6.66 -3.75 -31.20
N GLN A 940 7.21 -2.58 -30.89
CA GLN A 940 7.91 -1.75 -31.88
C GLN A 940 9.19 -2.44 -32.39
N ILE A 941 9.93 -3.15 -31.52
CA ILE A 941 11.11 -3.96 -31.89
C ILE A 941 10.71 -5.22 -32.70
N LEU A 942 9.58 -5.85 -32.38
CA LEU A 942 9.04 -7.00 -33.12
C LEU A 942 8.42 -6.60 -34.48
N ILE A 943 7.78 -5.42 -34.56
CA ILE A 943 7.25 -4.87 -35.81
C ILE A 943 8.40 -4.40 -36.70
N ALA A 944 9.46 -3.80 -36.13
CA ALA A 944 10.68 -3.44 -36.87
C ALA A 944 11.44 -4.66 -37.43
N SER A 945 11.35 -5.82 -36.77
CA SER A 945 11.92 -7.09 -37.28
C SER A 945 10.97 -7.89 -38.19
N SER A 946 9.72 -7.43 -38.36
CA SER A 946 8.70 -8.14 -39.16
C SER A 946 8.80 -7.92 -40.68
N GLU A 947 9.47 -6.85 -41.14
CA GLU A 947 9.74 -6.65 -42.57
C GLU A 947 10.76 -7.67 -43.13
N GLU A 948 11.64 -8.20 -42.28
CA GLU A 948 12.52 -9.34 -42.62
C GLU A 948 11.89 -10.71 -42.29
N ALA A 949 11.08 -10.82 -41.24
CA ALA A 949 10.43 -12.08 -40.86
C ALA A 949 9.40 -12.57 -41.91
N ASN A 950 8.75 -11.66 -42.64
CA ASN A 950 7.82 -12.02 -43.73
C ASN A 950 8.51 -12.67 -44.94
N LYS A 951 9.84 -12.53 -45.10
CA LYS A 951 10.59 -13.24 -46.15
C LYS A 951 11.00 -14.66 -45.76
N ILE A 952 10.99 -14.99 -44.45
CA ILE A 952 11.54 -16.25 -43.90
C ILE A 952 10.41 -17.26 -43.60
N LEU A 953 9.21 -16.80 -43.26
CA LEU A 953 8.09 -17.67 -42.84
C LEU A 953 7.59 -18.72 -43.88
N PRO A 954 7.64 -18.53 -45.21
CA PRO A 954 7.12 -19.54 -46.13
C PRO A 954 8.01 -20.80 -46.27
N ARG A 955 9.30 -20.74 -45.90
CA ARG A 955 10.25 -21.85 -46.11
C ARG A 955 10.35 -22.83 -44.93
N GLU A 956 10.14 -22.38 -43.70
CA GLU A 956 10.24 -23.26 -42.52
C GLU A 956 8.94 -24.01 -42.19
N LEU A 957 7.79 -23.51 -42.63
CA LEU A 957 6.50 -24.20 -42.46
C LEU A 957 6.41 -25.48 -43.31
N LYS A 958 7.01 -25.51 -44.51
CA LYS A 958 7.10 -26.73 -45.34
C LYS A 958 8.04 -27.80 -44.76
N LYS A 959 8.97 -27.44 -43.86
CA LYS A 959 9.85 -28.41 -43.20
C LYS A 959 9.17 -29.13 -42.03
N LYS A 960 8.17 -28.52 -41.39
CA LYS A 960 7.45 -29.14 -40.25
C LYS A 960 6.41 -30.19 -40.65
N GLU A 961 5.92 -30.18 -41.88
CA GLU A 961 5.03 -31.25 -42.38
C GLU A 961 5.83 -32.53 -42.69
N ASN A 962 7.04 -32.43 -43.27
CA ASN A 962 7.86 -33.62 -43.59
C ASN A 962 8.56 -34.26 -42.38
N LEU A 963 8.77 -33.52 -41.29
CA LEU A 963 9.44 -34.03 -40.08
C LEU A 963 8.55 -34.87 -39.16
N ARG A 964 7.23 -34.85 -39.35
CA ARG A 964 6.32 -35.75 -38.60
C ARG A 964 6.34 -37.19 -39.11
N ASP A 965 6.68 -37.39 -40.39
CA ASP A 965 6.73 -38.73 -40.99
C ASP A 965 8.08 -39.45 -40.77
N GLU A 966 9.19 -38.73 -40.57
CA GLU A 966 10.51 -39.36 -40.33
C GLU A 966 10.79 -39.72 -38.86
N MET A 967 10.08 -39.09 -37.90
CA MET A 967 10.31 -39.34 -36.46
C MET A 967 9.70 -40.65 -35.93
N SER A 968 9.07 -41.47 -36.78
CA SER A 968 8.61 -42.81 -36.41
C SER A 968 9.69 -43.90 -36.50
N LYS A 969 10.95 -43.59 -36.86
CA LYS A 969 11.91 -44.63 -37.25
C LYS A 969 13.29 -44.69 -36.61
N ASN A 970 13.77 -43.78 -35.75
CA ASN A 970 15.09 -43.99 -35.15
C ASN A 970 15.23 -43.48 -33.71
N SER A 971 15.26 -44.43 -32.77
CA SER A 971 15.84 -44.29 -31.44
C SER A 971 17.35 -44.52 -31.49
N LYS A 972 18.14 -43.61 -30.89
CA LYS A 972 19.45 -43.79 -30.20
C LYS A 972 20.44 -42.65 -30.52
N GLY A 973 21.10 -42.15 -29.47
CA GLY A 973 22.33 -41.35 -29.57
C GLY A 973 22.24 -39.99 -28.87
N GLY A 974 23.02 -39.81 -27.79
CA GLY A 974 23.06 -38.59 -26.98
C GLY A 974 23.97 -37.47 -27.51
N GLY A 975 24.04 -36.37 -26.73
CA GLY A 975 25.02 -35.29 -26.92
C GLY A 975 24.41 -33.89 -26.83
N SER A 976 24.94 -33.09 -25.88
CA SER A 976 24.50 -31.77 -25.44
C SER A 976 24.81 -30.59 -26.39
N SER A 977 24.22 -29.44 -26.05
CA SER A 977 24.47 -28.07 -26.52
C SER A 977 23.65 -27.61 -27.73
N HIS A 978 23.06 -26.41 -27.63
CA HIS A 978 22.19 -25.68 -28.57
C HIS A 978 20.66 -25.68 -28.33
N ARG A 979 20.13 -26.27 -27.26
CA ARG A 979 18.68 -26.17 -26.93
C ARG A 979 18.28 -24.99 -26.02
N ASP A 980 19.22 -24.26 -25.42
CA ASP A 980 18.88 -23.33 -24.32
C ASP A 980 18.79 -21.84 -24.70
N LYS A 981 18.60 -21.47 -25.97
CA LYS A 981 18.52 -20.05 -26.35
C LYS A 981 17.25 -19.57 -27.06
N LEU A 982 16.22 -20.41 -27.21
CA LEU A 982 14.99 -20.03 -27.93
C LEU A 982 13.67 -20.49 -27.29
N SER A 983 13.66 -20.82 -26.00
CA SER A 983 12.46 -21.32 -25.30
C SER A 983 11.84 -20.29 -24.33
N ALA A 984 11.48 -19.09 -24.79
CA ALA A 984 10.68 -18.16 -23.97
C ALA A 984 9.92 -17.08 -24.75
N ILE A 985 9.39 -17.38 -25.94
CA ILE A 985 8.43 -16.51 -26.62
C ILE A 985 7.13 -17.30 -26.75
N ASP A 986 6.04 -16.83 -26.13
CA ASP A 986 4.70 -17.28 -26.52
C ASP A 986 4.44 -16.70 -27.92
N CYS A 987 4.87 -17.45 -28.95
CA CYS A 987 4.59 -17.16 -30.37
C CYS A 987 3.09 -16.98 -30.65
N ASP A 988 2.23 -17.37 -29.71
CA ASP A 988 0.79 -17.22 -29.75
C ASP A 988 0.30 -15.77 -29.75
N ASP A 989 0.93 -14.83 -29.02
CA ASP A 989 0.43 -13.45 -28.90
C ASP A 989 0.69 -12.61 -30.16
N ALA A 990 1.88 -12.77 -30.76
CA ALA A 990 2.21 -12.17 -32.06
C ALA A 990 1.38 -12.79 -33.19
N TYR A 991 1.10 -14.10 -33.12
CA TYR A 991 0.22 -14.80 -34.05
C TYR A 991 -1.25 -14.37 -33.91
N LEU A 992 -1.74 -14.19 -32.67
CA LEU A 992 -3.06 -13.66 -32.33
C LEU A 992 -3.29 -12.29 -32.97
N LEU A 993 -2.36 -11.34 -32.78
CA LEU A 993 -2.43 -10.00 -33.38
C LEU A 993 -2.51 -10.02 -34.91
N SER A 994 -1.81 -10.95 -35.57
CA SER A 994 -1.81 -11.07 -37.03
C SER A 994 -3.15 -11.58 -37.61
N ARG A 995 -3.83 -12.48 -36.91
CA ARG A 995 -5.14 -13.05 -37.30
C ARG A 995 -6.30 -12.12 -36.94
N PHE A 996 -6.23 -11.40 -35.82
CA PHE A 996 -7.26 -10.45 -35.40
C PHE A 996 -7.44 -9.28 -36.38
N LYS A 997 -6.38 -8.85 -37.08
CA LYS A 997 -6.47 -7.85 -38.15
C LYS A 997 -7.47 -8.21 -39.25
N ASN A 998 -7.82 -9.48 -39.42
CA ASN A 998 -8.69 -9.96 -40.49
C ASN A 998 -10.14 -10.25 -40.04
N ASN A 999 -10.49 -10.09 -38.75
CA ASN A 999 -11.86 -10.32 -38.26
C ASN A 999 -12.65 -9.00 -38.22
N LEU A 1000 -13.54 -8.81 -39.20
CA LEU A 1000 -14.31 -7.57 -39.43
C LEU A 1000 -15.21 -7.18 -38.24
N LYS A 1001 -15.83 -8.14 -37.55
CA LYS A 1001 -16.79 -7.87 -36.46
C LYS A 1001 -16.11 -7.37 -35.19
N ILE A 1002 -14.91 -7.90 -34.88
CA ILE A 1002 -14.12 -7.45 -33.73
C ILE A 1002 -13.60 -6.03 -33.97
N ARG A 1003 -13.28 -5.67 -35.22
CA ARG A 1003 -12.92 -4.29 -35.59
C ARG A 1003 -14.06 -3.30 -35.35
N GLU A 1004 -15.29 -3.64 -35.74
CA GLU A 1004 -16.46 -2.78 -35.51
C GLU A 1004 -16.70 -2.54 -34.00
N TYR A 1005 -16.66 -3.60 -33.20
CA TYR A 1005 -16.83 -3.49 -31.74
C TYR A 1005 -15.72 -2.70 -31.04
N ILE A 1006 -14.45 -2.87 -31.46
CA ILE A 1006 -13.32 -2.05 -30.95
C ILE A 1006 -13.50 -0.59 -31.38
N LYS A 1007 -14.00 -0.33 -32.59
CA LYS A 1007 -14.24 1.02 -33.09
C LYS A 1007 -15.33 1.73 -32.27
N ASP A 1008 -16.40 1.03 -31.92
CA ASP A 1008 -17.47 1.53 -31.04
C ASP A 1008 -17.01 1.76 -29.60
N LEU A 1009 -16.03 1.01 -29.10
CA LEU A 1009 -15.37 1.23 -27.79
C LEU A 1009 -14.35 2.38 -27.79
N MET A 1010 -13.86 2.77 -28.98
CA MET A 1010 -12.88 3.83 -29.16
C MET A 1010 -13.50 5.19 -29.45
N CYS A 1011 -14.74 5.22 -29.95
CA CYS A 1011 -15.62 6.39 -29.98
C CYS A 1011 -16.24 6.64 -28.61
#